data_AF-A0A842Q9Q1-F1
#
_entry.id   AF-A0A842Q9Q1-F1
#
_cell.length_a   1.000
_cell.length_b   1.000
_cell.length_c   1.000
_cell.angle_alpha   90.00
_cell.angle_beta   90.00
_cell.angle_gamma   90.00
#
_symmetry.space_group_name_H-M   'P 1'
#
loop_
_entity.id
_entity.type
_entity.pdbx_description
1 polymer ?
#
loop_
_entity_poly.entity_id
_entity_poly.type
_entity_poly.pdbx_seq_one_letter_code
_entity_poly.pdbx_strand_id
1 'polypeptide(L)'
;MKRLTGLSFVLGLLLVISTLTAHIFIVKSGKTPRNQRILAISENDNERILINDNSDFSEQGWPGSGTLEDPYIIQDLVISSDYTCIEIRNTTAYFEIRNCTISADTESLSNGIYFYKVENGIIQDCLIRDHARGVFISSSRDCILINNTAIGNSEAGFLLSFCENCQVMHSTAKRNLFAGFDALYCQYCSFTDNTVSRNLECGIYLKSENCEVINNTLVDNDIRLDGSRVSYWLHDISGNILNGKPVKYYRSINSEDIDASSYGEVILADCTDISVADGNFSQGGGIQLGHCSTCDLTGNTMSNSNLAFKLQGCTSCVISDNMITNSSNRGVFLSDCEQCTLTDNSVSHSKYGFDLRYTDDTVTENNVASKNEIGFHVRVCRDITFTANTIAENENGFILAQSFTCVLEDNIFIENGLLLAASNMNEWIHEIRGNTVNGRSLGYFVDLEDFVLNGRFYGQIVLVNCRNVVVMDAMFVNVSIGIQLAYSPGCNLTNNNVTRSTYAAYHLFYSENCILKHNYATYTSGYGFYSRGSHFCTYINNTANGNTDHGFYLDDSDYPCLDDCTIENNGGHGIFVDMVDGFELIDNRITANSKQGIHLAYCANGTVKNNSLFGNSLSIVGSLREWEQDVADNTVNGKPLGYFRELRNAKIDGTDFGQILLLNCHNTTVSDAVFNDSGNVQLAYCTDCTVTNSTVAGSSYYGFRIEKSPNSTLKGNRALNCTYVGFFVTHSPDSTLTENHAISGESGGFFLILSRNCILNGNFAFENGYDGFTIYEGTGCIISLNNASSNSNAGFSIQYSYSCDVIQNFARNNSKDGFLLHLREGVLSKNVAAYNQRYGMNLEEGSSNNQIYLNRLGFNTHSDGFDDGDSNIWEKDKLGNYWAGYSGGIYSIEGTAGSIDEHPFDFHRAKPVLSPQNDVEYYYNTTGHYLNWIAWDWDCKSYRIFYGYTPILSGSWNGSSIILDINGLDVGIHRYTLIVCDQENNFATDTVEVVVKYPPDMTPGILPMGTLRWLFQIMTVLAAVTVISILAIDYFEEKYPVED
;
A
#
# COMPACT_ATOMS: atom_id res chain seq x y z
N MET A 1 -47.51 -24.32 28.03
CA MET A 1 -47.24 -25.33 29.08
C MET A 1 -46.08 -26.19 28.63
N LYS A 2 -44.99 -26.22 29.43
CA LYS A 2 -43.98 -27.30 29.66
C LYS A 2 -44.08 -28.53 28.73
N ARG A 3 -43.03 -29.14 28.17
CA ARG A 3 -41.62 -29.42 28.59
C ARG A 3 -40.96 -30.15 27.38
N LEU A 4 -39.67 -29.92 27.04
CA LEU A 4 -38.48 -30.75 27.41
C LEU A 4 -38.66 -32.24 27.07
N THR A 5 -37.81 -32.98 26.34
CA THR A 5 -36.33 -33.07 26.15
C THR A 5 -36.10 -34.02 24.95
N GLY A 6 -35.11 -33.87 24.05
CA GLY A 6 -33.66 -34.15 24.22
C GLY A 6 -33.38 -35.66 24.03
N LEU A 7 -32.38 -36.17 23.30
CA LEU A 7 -31.25 -35.65 22.53
C LEU A 7 -30.67 -36.86 21.75
N SER A 8 -30.01 -36.67 20.60
CA SER A 8 -29.22 -37.71 19.91
C SER A 8 -27.93 -37.11 19.36
N PHE A 9 -26.84 -37.86 19.51
CA PHE A 9 -25.43 -37.60 19.15
C PHE A 9 -25.04 -38.90 18.38
N VAL A 10 -24.36 -38.97 17.23
CA VAL A 10 -23.16 -38.34 16.67
C VAL A 10 -23.07 -38.69 15.15
N LEU A 11 -22.32 -37.88 14.37
CA LEU A 11 -21.61 -38.12 13.09
C LEU A 11 -22.36 -37.94 11.73
N GLY A 12 -22.25 -36.71 11.20
CA GLY A 12 -21.47 -36.38 9.99
C GLY A 12 -22.04 -36.67 8.59
N LEU A 13 -22.58 -35.63 7.90
CA LEU A 13 -22.15 -35.15 6.56
C LEU A 13 -23.11 -34.07 6.01
N LEU A 14 -22.51 -32.96 5.55
CA LEU A 14 -22.82 -32.14 4.36
C LEU A 14 -24.25 -31.70 3.97
N LEU A 15 -24.33 -30.38 3.73
CA LEU A 15 -25.12 -29.61 2.75
C LEU A 15 -26.57 -29.20 3.06
N VAL A 16 -26.84 -27.93 2.72
CA VAL A 16 -28.10 -27.23 2.29
C VAL A 16 -28.21 -25.89 3.05
N ILE A 17 -27.77 -24.77 2.45
CA ILE A 17 -28.49 -23.86 1.52
C ILE A 17 -29.49 -22.92 2.24
N SER A 18 -29.25 -21.62 1.97
CA SER A 18 -30.09 -20.42 2.05
C SER A 18 -31.58 -20.54 2.42
N THR A 19 -32.08 -19.60 3.23
CA THR A 19 -32.88 -18.44 2.76
C THR A 19 -33.30 -17.49 3.90
N LEU A 20 -33.09 -16.18 3.64
CA LEU A 20 -33.92 -14.98 3.92
C LEU A 20 -34.55 -14.73 5.31
N THR A 21 -34.34 -13.51 5.82
CA THR A 21 -35.41 -12.50 5.90
C THR A 21 -34.85 -11.07 5.98
N ALA A 22 -35.18 -10.27 4.95
CA ALA A 22 -35.17 -8.81 4.97
C ALA A 22 -36.62 -8.32 5.00
N HIS A 23 -36.91 -7.27 5.77
CA HIS A 23 -38.13 -6.44 5.65
C HIS A 23 -37.66 -4.97 5.83
N ILE A 24 -37.53 -4.22 4.73
CA ILE A 24 -38.47 -3.22 4.20
C ILE A 24 -38.73 -2.05 5.18
N PHE A 25 -38.16 -0.89 4.84
CA PHE A 25 -38.89 0.38 4.81
C PHE A 25 -38.51 1.14 3.52
N ILE A 26 -39.51 1.31 2.66
CA ILE A 26 -39.49 2.16 1.47
C ILE A 26 -39.96 3.54 1.92
N VAL A 27 -39.14 4.57 1.73
CA VAL A 27 -39.61 5.95 1.60
C VAL A 27 -39.37 6.39 0.15
N LYS A 28 -40.48 6.55 -0.57
CA LYS A 28 -40.54 7.31 -1.82
C LYS A 28 -40.23 8.78 -1.51
N SER A 29 -39.29 9.39 -2.22
CA SER A 29 -39.33 10.82 -2.51
C SER A 29 -39.16 11.03 -4.02
N GLY A 30 -40.16 11.70 -4.58
CA GLY A 30 -40.40 11.77 -6.02
C GLY A 30 -39.38 12.58 -6.79
N LYS A 31 -39.07 12.10 -8.00
CA LYS A 31 -38.57 12.95 -9.08
C LYS A 31 -39.73 13.80 -9.59
N THR A 32 -39.69 15.10 -9.35
CA THR A 32 -40.42 16.10 -10.13
C THR A 32 -39.69 16.29 -11.46
N PRO A 33 -40.38 16.35 -12.61
CA PRO A 33 -39.76 16.71 -13.87
C PRO A 33 -39.78 18.24 -14.02
N ARG A 34 -38.64 18.85 -14.33
CA ARG A 34 -38.60 20.14 -15.01
C ARG A 34 -37.64 20.09 -16.18
N ASN A 35 -38.24 20.30 -17.34
CA ASN A 35 -37.62 20.65 -18.61
C ASN A 35 -36.53 21.72 -18.43
N GLN A 36 -35.38 21.51 -19.07
CA GLN A 36 -34.93 22.46 -20.09
C GLN A 36 -34.00 21.78 -21.08
N ARG A 37 -34.15 22.22 -22.32
CA ARG A 37 -33.49 21.75 -23.54
C ARG A 37 -31.97 21.65 -23.37
N ILE A 38 -31.41 20.47 -23.59
CA ILE A 38 -30.03 20.37 -24.05
C ILE A 38 -30.10 20.32 -25.58
N LEU A 39 -29.67 21.44 -26.18
CA LEU A 39 -29.26 21.46 -27.57
C LEU A 39 -28.02 20.56 -27.66
N ALA A 40 -28.15 19.49 -28.45
CA ALA A 40 -27.02 18.67 -28.87
C ALA A 40 -25.98 19.54 -29.57
N ILE A 41 -24.74 19.57 -29.05
CA ILE A 41 -23.51 19.88 -29.77
C ILE A 41 -22.37 19.03 -29.17
N SER A 42 -21.73 18.25 -30.05
CA SER A 42 -20.48 17.46 -30.02
C SER A 42 -19.95 16.84 -28.72
N GLU A 43 -19.83 15.51 -28.74
CA GLU A 43 -18.76 14.75 -28.08
C GLU A 43 -17.40 15.30 -28.57
N ASN A 44 -16.76 16.11 -27.74
CA ASN A 44 -15.31 16.30 -27.68
C ASN A 44 -15.02 16.36 -26.18
N ASP A 45 -14.40 15.32 -25.62
CA ASP A 45 -13.89 15.37 -24.26
C ASP A 45 -12.87 16.51 -24.16
N ASN A 46 -13.10 17.38 -23.17
CA ASN A 46 -12.38 18.63 -22.98
C ASN A 46 -10.97 18.37 -22.45
N GLU A 47 -9.97 18.74 -23.25
CA GLU A 47 -8.55 18.81 -22.88
C GLU A 47 -8.33 19.68 -21.61
N ARG A 48 -7.30 19.33 -20.84
CA ARG A 48 -6.78 20.19 -19.75
C ARG A 48 -6.51 21.59 -20.27
N ILE A 49 -6.86 22.61 -19.49
CA ILE A 49 -6.56 24.00 -19.85
C ILE A 49 -5.29 24.43 -19.14
N LEU A 50 -4.25 24.76 -19.90
CA LEU A 50 -2.99 25.30 -19.38
C LEU A 50 -2.73 26.69 -19.98
N ILE A 51 -2.64 27.70 -19.12
CA ILE A 51 -2.25 29.07 -19.45
C ILE A 51 -0.98 29.39 -18.68
N ASN A 52 0.16 29.53 -19.34
CA ASN A 52 1.45 29.77 -18.71
C ASN A 52 1.76 31.26 -18.50
N ASP A 53 1.20 32.14 -19.34
CA ASP A 53 1.31 33.59 -19.25
C ASP A 53 0.16 34.33 -19.98
N ASN A 54 0.23 35.66 -20.08
CA ASN A 54 -0.79 36.50 -20.70
C ASN A 54 -1.08 36.15 -22.18
N SER A 55 -0.07 35.74 -22.95
CA SER A 55 -0.19 35.55 -24.40
C SER A 55 -1.03 34.33 -24.76
N ASP A 56 -0.90 33.26 -23.97
CA ASP A 56 -1.62 31.99 -24.12
C ASP A 56 -3.13 32.17 -24.22
N PHE A 57 -3.73 33.10 -23.47
CA PHE A 57 -5.17 33.36 -23.56
C PHE A 57 -5.61 33.71 -24.99
N SER A 58 -4.88 34.63 -25.62
CA SER A 58 -5.17 35.07 -26.99
C SER A 58 -4.77 34.04 -28.04
N GLU A 59 -3.65 33.34 -27.81
CA GLU A 59 -3.13 32.31 -28.73
C GLU A 59 -4.03 31.07 -28.78
N GLN A 60 -4.63 30.70 -27.65
CA GLN A 60 -5.62 29.63 -27.53
C GLN A 60 -7.04 30.09 -27.90
N GLY A 61 -7.23 31.39 -28.20
CA GLY A 61 -8.49 31.92 -28.72
C GLY A 61 -9.58 32.14 -27.67
N TRP A 62 -9.23 32.30 -26.38
CA TRP A 62 -10.20 32.63 -25.34
C TRP A 62 -10.81 34.01 -25.58
N PRO A 63 -12.15 34.16 -25.52
CA PRO A 63 -12.82 35.42 -25.80
C PRO A 63 -12.51 36.46 -24.71
N GLY A 64 -12.35 37.72 -25.11
CA GLY A 64 -11.96 38.84 -24.26
C GLY A 64 -10.62 39.46 -24.68
N SER A 65 -10.19 40.51 -24.00
CA SER A 65 -8.91 41.19 -24.24
C SER A 65 -7.98 41.18 -23.02
N GLY A 66 -8.39 40.55 -21.92
CA GLY A 66 -7.59 40.47 -20.69
C GLY A 66 -7.59 41.76 -19.88
N THR A 67 -8.53 42.67 -20.14
CA THR A 67 -8.66 43.95 -19.42
C THR A 67 -9.80 43.89 -18.39
N LEU A 68 -9.81 44.78 -17.40
CA LEU A 68 -10.88 44.81 -16.39
C LEU A 68 -12.29 44.95 -16.99
N GLU A 69 -12.43 45.73 -18.07
CA GLU A 69 -13.71 45.94 -18.75
C GLU A 69 -14.09 44.79 -19.71
N ASP A 70 -13.10 43.97 -20.09
CA ASP A 70 -13.24 42.88 -21.09
C ASP A 70 -12.26 41.73 -20.77
N PRO A 71 -12.50 40.97 -19.68
CA PRO A 71 -11.63 39.90 -19.23
C PRO A 71 -11.68 38.69 -20.17
N TYR A 72 -10.66 37.84 -20.14
CA TYR A 72 -10.71 36.55 -20.82
C TYR A 72 -11.74 35.63 -20.15
N ILE A 73 -12.57 34.92 -20.93
CA ILE A 73 -13.65 34.10 -20.38
C ILE A 73 -13.45 32.62 -20.69
N ILE A 74 -13.38 31.81 -19.64
CA ILE A 74 -13.46 30.34 -19.67
C ILE A 74 -14.81 29.96 -19.05
N GLN A 75 -15.75 29.40 -19.82
CA GLN A 75 -17.11 29.17 -19.29
C GLN A 75 -17.81 27.92 -19.84
N ASP A 76 -18.79 27.44 -19.07
CA ASP A 76 -19.74 26.37 -19.46
C ASP A 76 -19.07 25.03 -19.80
N LEU A 77 -17.90 24.76 -19.21
CA LEU A 77 -17.12 23.55 -19.47
C LEU A 77 -17.39 22.45 -18.46
N VAL A 78 -17.31 21.21 -18.93
CA VAL A 78 -17.27 20.00 -18.08
C VAL A 78 -15.93 19.33 -18.35
N ILE A 79 -15.03 19.36 -17.38
CA ILE A 79 -13.68 18.82 -17.50
C ILE A 79 -13.53 17.71 -16.45
N SER A 80 -13.22 16.49 -16.90
CA SER A 80 -12.89 15.37 -16.03
C SER A 80 -11.46 14.94 -16.28
N SER A 81 -10.61 14.98 -15.25
CA SER A 81 -9.21 14.54 -15.35
C SER A 81 -8.63 14.19 -13.99
N ASP A 82 -7.77 13.18 -13.93
CA ASP A 82 -7.00 12.86 -12.72
C ASP A 82 -5.79 13.80 -12.51
N TYR A 83 -5.52 14.67 -13.48
CA TYR A 83 -4.51 15.74 -13.39
C TYR A 83 -5.16 17.09 -13.05
N THR A 84 -4.36 18.15 -13.01
CA THR A 84 -4.91 19.51 -12.89
C THR A 84 -5.75 19.86 -14.12
N CYS A 85 -7.05 20.12 -13.91
CA CYS A 85 -7.99 20.36 -15.01
C CYS A 85 -7.84 21.76 -15.61
N ILE A 86 -7.72 22.79 -14.77
CA ILE A 86 -7.45 24.16 -15.20
C ILE A 86 -6.25 24.70 -14.43
N GLU A 87 -5.21 25.07 -15.16
CA GLU A 87 -3.98 25.59 -14.62
C GLU A 87 -3.62 26.93 -15.27
N ILE A 88 -3.47 27.97 -14.45
CA ILE A 88 -3.17 29.33 -14.92
C ILE A 88 -2.00 29.89 -14.13
N ARG A 89 -0.97 30.34 -14.84
CA ARG A 89 0.29 30.79 -14.27
C ARG A 89 0.72 32.16 -14.82
N ASN A 90 1.55 32.85 -14.03
CA ASN A 90 2.32 34.06 -14.41
C ASN A 90 1.55 35.09 -15.24
N THR A 91 0.31 35.39 -14.87
CA THR A 91 -0.55 36.30 -15.62
C THR A 91 -1.01 37.45 -14.75
N THR A 92 -1.02 38.64 -15.36
CA THR A 92 -1.64 39.86 -14.81
C THR A 92 -2.90 40.24 -15.59
N ALA A 93 -3.25 39.47 -16.62
CA ALA A 93 -4.46 39.70 -17.40
C ALA A 93 -5.69 39.38 -16.56
N TYR A 94 -6.76 40.15 -16.75
CA TYR A 94 -8.05 39.87 -16.14
C TYR A 94 -8.70 38.68 -16.84
N PHE A 95 -9.16 37.69 -16.08
CA PHE A 95 -9.88 36.55 -16.62
C PHE A 95 -10.92 36.01 -15.64
N GLU A 96 -11.90 35.29 -16.16
CA GLU A 96 -13.03 34.73 -15.43
C GLU A 96 -13.25 33.27 -15.84
N ILE A 97 -13.19 32.35 -14.87
CA ILE A 97 -13.65 30.97 -15.01
C ILE A 97 -15.05 30.90 -14.42
N ARG A 98 -16.07 30.55 -15.23
CA ARG A 98 -17.45 30.52 -14.74
C ARG A 98 -18.30 29.35 -15.19
N ASN A 99 -19.20 28.91 -14.32
CA ASN A 99 -20.19 27.87 -14.62
C ASN A 99 -19.55 26.56 -15.15
N CYS A 100 -18.38 26.20 -14.63
CA CYS A 100 -17.66 24.99 -15.01
C CYS A 100 -17.90 23.86 -13.99
N THR A 101 -17.91 22.61 -14.47
CA THR A 101 -17.87 21.41 -13.64
C THR A 101 -16.53 20.71 -13.81
N ILE A 102 -15.78 20.58 -12.73
CA ILE A 102 -14.44 20.01 -12.69
C ILE A 102 -14.45 18.77 -11.79
N SER A 103 -14.03 17.63 -12.30
CA SER A 103 -13.94 16.39 -11.53
C SER A 103 -12.72 15.55 -11.87
N ALA A 104 -12.37 14.62 -10.98
CA ALA A 104 -11.50 13.49 -11.30
C ALA A 104 -12.32 12.22 -11.54
N ASP A 105 -11.76 11.29 -12.31
CA ASP A 105 -12.38 9.99 -12.62
C ASP A 105 -12.00 8.93 -11.57
N THR A 106 -10.83 9.09 -10.94
CA THR A 106 -10.34 8.29 -9.81
C THR A 106 -9.89 9.19 -8.65
N GLU A 107 -9.49 8.63 -7.50
CA GLU A 107 -8.92 9.43 -6.40
C GLU A 107 -7.64 10.15 -6.87
N SER A 108 -7.76 11.43 -7.24
CA SER A 108 -6.68 12.23 -7.81
C SER A 108 -5.81 12.87 -6.71
N LEU A 109 -4.49 12.87 -6.92
CA LEU A 109 -3.51 13.63 -6.12
C LEU A 109 -3.27 15.06 -6.67
N SER A 110 -3.94 15.43 -7.76
CA SER A 110 -3.80 16.73 -8.44
C SER A 110 -4.91 17.72 -8.01
N ASN A 111 -4.82 18.98 -8.44
CA ASN A 111 -5.81 20.01 -8.05
C ASN A 111 -6.92 20.13 -9.11
N GLY A 112 -8.14 20.55 -8.78
CA GLY A 112 -9.15 20.84 -9.80
C GLY A 112 -8.80 22.08 -10.61
N ILE A 113 -8.66 23.21 -9.92
CA ILE A 113 -8.21 24.50 -10.50
C ILE A 113 -6.97 24.97 -9.75
N TYR A 114 -5.90 25.33 -10.48
CA TYR A 114 -4.65 25.81 -9.89
C TYR A 114 -4.19 27.15 -10.48
N PHE A 115 -4.01 28.14 -9.61
CA PHE A 115 -3.39 29.42 -9.95
C PHE A 115 -2.01 29.55 -9.32
N TYR A 116 -1.01 29.97 -10.10
CA TYR A 116 0.33 30.28 -9.60
C TYR A 116 0.85 31.61 -10.13
N LYS A 117 1.13 32.58 -9.24
CA LYS A 117 1.57 33.93 -9.63
C LYS A 117 0.57 34.61 -10.57
N VAL A 118 -0.69 34.62 -10.14
CA VAL A 118 -1.81 35.22 -10.86
C VAL A 118 -2.21 36.52 -10.17
N GLU A 119 -2.59 37.53 -10.96
CA GLU A 119 -3.27 38.72 -10.47
C GLU A 119 -4.66 38.83 -11.11
N ASN A 120 -5.67 39.25 -10.34
CA ASN A 120 -7.02 39.60 -10.85
C ASN A 120 -7.86 38.44 -11.45
N GLY A 121 -7.54 37.18 -11.15
CA GLY A 121 -8.32 36.04 -11.62
C GLY A 121 -9.65 35.88 -10.87
N ILE A 122 -10.73 35.57 -11.60
CA ILE A 122 -12.05 35.30 -11.03
C ILE A 122 -12.44 33.83 -11.26
N ILE A 123 -12.94 33.16 -10.22
CA ILE A 123 -13.60 31.85 -10.31
C ILE A 123 -15.02 32.00 -9.78
N GLN A 124 -16.02 31.67 -10.59
CA GLN A 124 -17.41 31.92 -10.24
C GLN A 124 -18.33 30.74 -10.61
N ASP A 125 -19.31 30.43 -9.76
CA ASP A 125 -20.38 29.47 -10.08
C ASP A 125 -19.86 28.07 -10.50
N CYS A 126 -18.68 27.66 -10.05
CA CYS A 126 -18.07 26.38 -10.43
C CYS A 126 -18.34 25.26 -9.41
N LEU A 127 -18.46 24.03 -9.90
CA LEU A 127 -18.49 22.80 -9.09
C LEU A 127 -17.17 22.05 -9.27
N ILE A 128 -16.44 21.82 -8.18
CA ILE A 128 -15.16 21.11 -8.19
C ILE A 128 -15.19 19.93 -7.21
N ARG A 129 -14.81 18.72 -7.66
CA ARG A 129 -14.90 17.53 -6.81
C ARG A 129 -13.83 16.47 -7.08
N ASP A 130 -13.61 15.64 -6.07
CA ASP A 130 -12.84 14.39 -6.15
C ASP A 130 -11.34 14.56 -6.52
N HIS A 131 -10.79 15.78 -6.32
CA HIS A 131 -9.37 16.10 -6.49
C HIS A 131 -8.62 16.12 -5.15
N ALA A 132 -7.29 16.31 -5.14
CA ALA A 132 -6.57 16.61 -3.89
C ALA A 132 -7.04 17.94 -3.30
N ARG A 133 -6.97 19.00 -4.09
CA ARG A 133 -7.52 20.31 -3.72
C ARG A 133 -8.52 20.71 -4.77
N GLY A 134 -9.71 21.15 -4.36
CA GLY A 134 -10.70 21.63 -5.33
C GLY A 134 -10.14 22.85 -6.07
N VAL A 135 -9.87 23.92 -5.34
CA VAL A 135 -9.20 25.11 -5.87
C VAL A 135 -7.92 25.37 -5.09
N PHE A 136 -6.79 25.51 -5.78
CA PHE A 136 -5.54 25.93 -5.17
C PHE A 136 -5.04 27.23 -5.80
N ILE A 137 -4.80 28.25 -4.99
CA ILE A 137 -4.21 29.51 -5.43
C ILE A 137 -2.92 29.74 -4.65
N SER A 138 -1.82 29.97 -5.36
CA SER A 138 -0.51 30.14 -4.77
C SER A 138 0.25 31.35 -5.29
N SER A 139 0.86 32.13 -4.38
CA SER A 139 1.69 33.28 -4.71
C SER A 139 0.97 34.32 -5.59
N SER A 140 -0.33 34.48 -5.39
CA SER A 140 -1.23 35.27 -6.24
C SER A 140 -1.86 36.41 -5.45
N ARG A 141 -2.35 37.44 -6.14
CA ARG A 141 -3.00 38.58 -5.50
C ARG A 141 -4.31 38.96 -6.17
N ASP A 142 -5.18 39.63 -5.42
CA ASP A 142 -6.38 40.28 -5.95
C ASP A 142 -7.34 39.32 -6.71
N CYS A 143 -7.33 38.02 -6.36
CA CYS A 143 -8.20 37.02 -6.98
C CYS A 143 -9.54 36.91 -6.24
N ILE A 144 -10.64 36.64 -6.96
CA ILE A 144 -11.99 36.57 -6.40
C ILE A 144 -12.62 35.21 -6.72
N LEU A 145 -13.10 34.51 -5.69
CA LEU A 145 -13.78 33.22 -5.80
C LEU A 145 -15.18 33.39 -5.24
N ILE A 146 -16.20 33.31 -6.07
CA ILE A 146 -17.58 33.58 -5.67
C ILE A 146 -18.55 32.47 -6.06
N ASN A 147 -19.39 32.05 -5.11
CA ASN A 147 -20.45 31.05 -5.32
C ASN A 147 -19.95 29.71 -5.90
N ASN A 148 -18.75 29.27 -5.49
CA ASN A 148 -18.18 28.00 -5.93
C ASN A 148 -18.51 26.88 -4.94
N THR A 149 -18.58 25.63 -5.40
CA THR A 149 -18.76 24.45 -4.55
C THR A 149 -17.59 23.49 -4.71
N ALA A 150 -16.87 23.21 -3.62
CA ALA A 150 -15.83 22.19 -3.56
C ALA A 150 -16.25 21.02 -2.65
N ILE A 151 -16.27 19.79 -3.19
CA ILE A 151 -16.78 18.60 -2.48
C ILE A 151 -15.92 17.35 -2.65
N GLY A 152 -15.73 16.59 -1.58
CA GLY A 152 -15.14 15.24 -1.67
C GLY A 152 -13.64 15.23 -2.00
N ASN A 153 -12.94 16.34 -1.80
CA ASN A 153 -11.51 16.42 -2.12
C ASN A 153 -10.66 15.75 -1.03
N SER A 154 -9.57 15.10 -1.42
CA SER A 154 -8.72 14.31 -0.51
C SER A 154 -7.81 15.16 0.39
N GLU A 155 -7.74 16.48 0.14
CA GLU A 155 -7.21 17.48 1.06
C GLU A 155 -8.25 18.59 1.32
N ALA A 156 -8.08 19.77 0.70
CA ALA A 156 -8.88 20.96 0.96
C ALA A 156 -9.89 21.26 -0.14
N GLY A 157 -11.04 21.85 0.22
CA GLY A 157 -11.96 22.39 -0.78
C GLY A 157 -11.33 23.56 -1.54
N PHE A 158 -10.81 24.53 -0.78
CA PHE A 158 -10.11 25.71 -1.30
C PHE A 158 -8.85 25.94 -0.48
N LEU A 159 -7.70 26.05 -1.14
CA LEU A 159 -6.41 26.39 -0.52
C LEU A 159 -5.87 27.69 -1.13
N LEU A 160 -5.56 28.66 -0.29
CA LEU A 160 -4.80 29.86 -0.62
C LEU A 160 -3.43 29.76 0.07
N SER A 161 -2.34 29.97 -0.66
CA SER A 161 -0.98 29.88 -0.13
C SER A 161 -0.11 31.03 -0.61
N PHE A 162 0.47 31.80 0.31
CA PHE A 162 1.25 33.01 -0.01
C PHE A 162 0.47 34.03 -0.86
N CYS A 163 -0.84 34.15 -0.63
CA CYS A 163 -1.70 35.06 -1.38
C CYS A 163 -1.89 36.40 -0.67
N GLU A 164 -2.16 37.46 -1.44
CA GLU A 164 -2.43 38.81 -0.92
C GLU A 164 -3.79 39.32 -1.44
N ASN A 165 -4.66 39.82 -0.57
CA ASN A 165 -5.91 40.49 -0.96
C ASN A 165 -6.86 39.63 -1.84
N CYS A 166 -6.86 38.30 -1.66
CA CYS A 166 -7.79 37.40 -2.35
C CYS A 166 -9.08 37.19 -1.54
N GLN A 167 -10.21 37.01 -2.22
CA GLN A 167 -11.53 36.95 -1.59
C GLN A 167 -12.25 35.65 -1.96
N VAL A 168 -12.79 34.95 -0.97
CA VAL A 168 -13.63 33.76 -1.15
C VAL A 168 -15.00 34.03 -0.53
N MET A 169 -16.03 34.10 -1.37
CA MET A 169 -17.35 34.60 -0.98
C MET A 169 -18.47 33.66 -1.42
N HIS A 170 -19.52 33.53 -0.60
CA HIS A 170 -20.74 32.77 -0.92
C HIS A 170 -20.49 31.31 -1.37
N SER A 171 -19.32 30.77 -1.09
CA SER A 171 -18.87 29.47 -1.59
C SER A 171 -19.16 28.37 -0.57
N THR A 172 -19.22 27.13 -1.03
CA THR A 172 -19.50 25.95 -0.22
C THR A 172 -18.32 24.97 -0.25
N ALA A 173 -17.81 24.58 0.92
CA ALA A 173 -16.79 23.55 1.06
C ALA A 173 -17.29 22.40 1.95
N LYS A 174 -17.35 21.18 1.41
CA LYS A 174 -18.00 20.06 2.10
C LYS A 174 -17.35 18.71 1.90
N ARG A 175 -17.28 17.89 2.96
CA ARG A 175 -16.80 16.49 2.90
C ARG A 175 -15.40 16.35 2.30
N ASN A 176 -14.52 17.33 2.53
CA ASN A 176 -13.12 17.21 2.19
C ASN A 176 -12.35 16.54 3.35
N LEU A 177 -11.27 15.81 3.07
CA LEU A 177 -10.54 15.01 4.08
C LEU A 177 -9.56 15.83 4.94
N PHE A 178 -9.37 17.13 4.65
CA PHE A 178 -8.63 18.04 5.52
C PHE A 178 -9.47 19.27 5.90
N ALA A 179 -9.44 20.32 5.09
CA ALA A 179 -10.08 21.60 5.38
C ALA A 179 -11.19 21.93 4.37
N GLY A 180 -12.19 22.72 4.80
CA GLY A 180 -13.09 23.37 3.85
C GLY A 180 -12.37 24.49 3.09
N PHE A 181 -11.91 25.47 3.84
CA PHE A 181 -11.10 26.60 3.37
C PHE A 181 -9.77 26.62 4.15
N ASP A 182 -8.65 26.74 3.46
CA ASP A 182 -7.31 26.76 4.05
C ASP A 182 -6.54 27.98 3.55
N ALA A 183 -5.98 28.79 4.45
CA ALA A 183 -5.14 29.94 4.13
C ALA A 183 -3.78 29.87 4.83
N LEU A 184 -2.73 29.63 4.04
CA LEU A 184 -1.35 29.50 4.50
C LEU A 184 -0.51 30.70 4.07
N TYR A 185 0.10 31.37 5.04
CA TYR A 185 1.01 32.50 4.82
C TYR A 185 0.42 33.61 3.93
N CYS A 186 -0.90 33.79 3.97
CA CYS A 186 -1.62 34.81 3.23
C CYS A 186 -1.68 36.12 4.00
N GLN A 187 -1.98 37.21 3.30
CA GLN A 187 -2.17 38.53 3.90
C GLN A 187 -3.42 39.21 3.33
N TYR A 188 -4.24 39.80 4.20
CA TYR A 188 -5.41 40.59 3.80
C TYR A 188 -6.44 39.82 2.95
N CYS A 189 -6.46 38.48 3.02
CA CYS A 189 -7.46 37.67 2.32
C CYS A 189 -8.76 37.58 3.12
N SER A 190 -9.90 37.44 2.44
CA SER A 190 -11.22 37.34 3.09
C SER A 190 -11.97 36.05 2.75
N PHE A 191 -12.69 35.52 3.73
CA PHE A 191 -13.61 34.40 3.63
C PHE A 191 -14.97 34.85 4.17
N THR A 192 -15.88 35.25 3.30
CA THR A 192 -17.11 35.94 3.69
C THR A 192 -18.37 35.24 3.21
N ASP A 193 -19.37 35.10 4.08
CA ASP A 193 -20.69 34.53 3.75
C ASP A 193 -20.62 33.10 3.14
N ASN A 194 -19.60 32.30 3.50
CA ASN A 194 -19.44 30.93 2.99
C ASN A 194 -20.17 29.90 3.86
N THR A 195 -20.38 28.71 3.28
CA THR A 195 -20.92 27.53 3.99
C THR A 195 -19.87 26.42 4.07
N VAL A 196 -19.59 25.93 5.27
CA VAL A 196 -18.61 24.88 5.51
C VAL A 196 -19.27 23.73 6.25
N SER A 197 -19.13 22.49 5.76
CA SER A 197 -19.73 21.36 6.47
C SER A 197 -19.01 20.02 6.33
N ARG A 198 -18.88 19.29 7.44
CA ARG A 198 -18.39 17.90 7.50
C ARG A 198 -17.07 17.66 6.79
N ASN A 199 -16.15 18.62 6.84
CA ASN A 199 -14.75 18.39 6.50
C ASN A 199 -14.06 17.68 7.67
N LEU A 200 -13.10 16.79 7.41
CA LEU A 200 -12.62 15.85 8.42
C LEU A 200 -11.78 16.53 9.53
N GLU A 201 -10.86 17.42 9.17
CA GLU A 201 -9.94 18.03 10.14
C GLU A 201 -10.40 19.39 10.64
N CYS A 202 -10.81 20.28 9.74
CA CYS A 202 -11.32 21.61 10.13
C CYS A 202 -12.22 22.25 9.09
N GLY A 203 -12.96 23.28 9.50
CA GLY A 203 -13.78 24.06 8.60
C GLY A 203 -12.97 25.10 7.82
N ILE A 204 -12.49 26.11 8.55
CA ILE A 204 -11.68 27.20 8.04
C ILE A 204 -10.36 27.18 8.81
N TYR A 205 -9.24 27.02 8.11
CA TYR A 205 -7.91 27.03 8.70
C TYR A 205 -7.15 28.29 8.31
N LEU A 206 -6.56 28.98 9.29
CA LEU A 206 -5.74 30.17 9.09
C LEU A 206 -4.37 30.01 9.76
N LYS A 207 -3.32 30.11 8.95
CA LYS A 207 -1.95 30.41 9.37
C LYS A 207 -1.43 31.58 8.55
N SER A 208 -2.05 32.75 8.73
CA SER A 208 -1.97 33.90 7.83
C SER A 208 -2.08 35.20 8.63
N GLU A 209 -1.86 36.38 8.04
CA GLU A 209 -1.90 37.67 8.75
C GLU A 209 -3.03 38.55 8.23
N ASN A 210 -3.72 39.27 9.13
CA ASN A 210 -4.71 40.29 8.76
C ASN A 210 -5.84 39.82 7.84
N CYS A 211 -6.17 38.53 7.86
CA CYS A 211 -7.32 37.99 7.12
C CYS A 211 -8.66 38.27 7.81
N GLU A 212 -9.73 38.22 7.01
CA GLU A 212 -11.12 38.38 7.44
C GLU A 212 -11.88 37.06 7.26
N VAL A 213 -12.62 36.61 8.27
CA VAL A 213 -13.51 35.45 8.24
C VAL A 213 -14.85 35.89 8.77
N ILE A 214 -15.76 36.29 7.88
CA ILE A 214 -16.96 37.04 8.27
C ILE A 214 -18.24 36.32 7.84
N ASN A 215 -19.23 36.24 8.73
CA ASN A 215 -20.58 35.73 8.44
C ASN A 215 -20.66 34.31 7.83
N ASN A 216 -19.67 33.45 8.08
CA ASN A 216 -19.69 32.09 7.58
C ASN A 216 -20.61 31.20 8.42
N THR A 217 -21.24 30.22 7.77
CA THR A 217 -22.06 29.19 8.42
C THR A 217 -21.30 27.87 8.43
N LEU A 218 -20.97 27.39 9.62
CA LEU A 218 -20.25 26.14 9.86
C LEU A 218 -21.19 25.07 10.44
N VAL A 219 -21.10 23.85 9.91
CA VAL A 219 -21.83 22.67 10.41
C VAL A 219 -20.85 21.51 10.60
N ASP A 220 -20.79 20.98 11.82
CA ASP A 220 -19.85 19.91 12.18
C ASP A 220 -18.36 20.27 11.92
N ASN A 221 -17.98 21.56 11.97
CA ASN A 221 -16.64 22.06 11.63
C ASN A 221 -16.25 23.29 12.47
N ASP A 222 -14.96 23.57 12.64
CA ASP A 222 -14.40 24.67 13.45
C ASP A 222 -13.70 25.76 12.59
N ILE A 223 -13.43 26.92 13.20
CA ILE A 223 -12.49 27.92 12.67
C ILE A 223 -11.17 27.76 13.44
N ARG A 224 -10.12 27.30 12.78
CA ARG A 224 -8.83 27.00 13.42
C ARG A 224 -7.78 28.05 13.08
N LEU A 225 -7.18 28.64 14.11
CA LEU A 225 -6.03 29.51 13.99
C LEU A 225 -4.76 28.76 14.38
N ASP A 226 -3.65 29.01 13.68
CA ASP A 226 -2.35 28.42 13.99
C ASP A 226 -1.21 29.37 13.65
N GLY A 227 -0.11 29.23 14.39
CA GLY A 227 1.13 29.91 14.10
C GLY A 227 1.86 30.37 15.35
N SER A 228 3.20 30.40 15.27
CA SER A 228 4.06 30.82 16.39
C SER A 228 4.20 32.34 16.53
N ARG A 229 3.60 33.12 15.62
CA ARG A 229 3.60 34.58 15.65
C ARG A 229 2.24 35.07 16.10
N VAL A 230 2.23 36.06 16.97
CA VAL A 230 0.99 36.74 17.38
C VAL A 230 0.21 37.29 16.17
N SER A 231 0.91 37.75 15.12
CA SER A 231 0.27 38.22 13.88
C SER A 231 -0.57 37.15 13.16
N TYR A 232 -0.29 35.86 13.37
CA TYR A 232 -1.07 34.75 12.81
C TYR A 232 -2.37 34.44 13.57
N TRP A 233 -2.59 35.12 14.70
CA TRP A 233 -3.78 34.99 15.51
C TRP A 233 -4.67 36.24 15.42
N LEU A 234 -4.13 37.36 14.92
CA LEU A 234 -4.81 38.66 14.88
C LEU A 234 -5.57 38.86 13.55
N HIS A 235 -6.85 38.48 13.58
CA HIS A 235 -7.79 38.55 12.45
C HIS A 235 -9.04 39.38 12.75
N ASP A 236 -9.94 39.47 11.77
CA ASP A 236 -11.37 39.76 12.00
C ASP A 236 -12.18 38.47 11.78
N ILE A 237 -12.80 37.95 12.84
CA ILE A 237 -13.57 36.69 12.81
C ILE A 237 -14.99 36.95 13.33
N SER A 238 -15.70 37.88 12.69
CA SER A 238 -17.00 38.36 13.17
C SER A 238 -18.19 37.70 12.47
N GLY A 239 -19.30 37.54 13.19
CA GLY A 239 -20.59 37.12 12.60
C GLY A 239 -20.70 35.64 12.20
N ASN A 240 -19.67 34.81 12.42
CA ASN A 240 -19.72 33.39 12.09
C ASN A 240 -20.64 32.60 13.03
N ILE A 241 -21.32 31.59 12.48
CA ILE A 241 -22.26 30.72 13.20
C ILE A 241 -21.81 29.27 13.03
N LEU A 242 -21.60 28.58 14.15
CA LEU A 242 -21.31 27.15 14.22
C LEU A 242 -22.49 26.40 14.84
N ASN A 243 -23.08 25.48 14.08
CA ASN A 243 -24.23 24.65 14.51
C ASN A 243 -25.40 25.48 15.09
N GLY A 244 -25.62 26.67 14.53
CA GLY A 244 -26.67 27.59 15.00
C GLY A 244 -26.29 28.44 16.22
N LYS A 245 -25.09 28.29 16.78
CA LYS A 245 -24.55 29.15 17.85
C LYS A 245 -23.48 30.09 17.31
N PRO A 246 -23.33 31.31 17.85
CA PRO A 246 -22.25 32.22 17.46
C PRO A 246 -20.86 31.66 17.78
N VAL A 247 -19.89 31.89 16.89
CA VAL A 247 -18.45 31.77 17.19
C VAL A 247 -18.00 33.06 17.85
N LYS A 248 -17.35 32.97 19.00
CA LYS A 248 -16.87 34.13 19.73
C LYS A 248 -15.37 34.30 19.57
N TYR A 249 -14.95 35.46 19.10
CA TYR A 249 -13.54 35.82 18.93
C TYR A 249 -13.21 37.10 19.70
N TYR A 250 -12.17 37.03 20.53
CA TYR A 250 -11.63 38.16 21.28
C TYR A 250 -10.16 38.35 20.93
N ARG A 251 -9.76 39.61 20.71
CA ARG A 251 -8.40 39.99 20.32
C ARG A 251 -7.86 41.10 21.21
N SER A 252 -6.69 40.88 21.82
CA SER A 252 -5.97 41.90 22.61
C SER A 252 -6.83 42.60 23.68
N ILE A 253 -7.68 41.84 24.39
CA ILE A 253 -8.50 42.36 25.50
C ILE A 253 -8.03 41.81 26.85
N ASN A 254 -8.40 42.50 27.94
CA ASN A 254 -7.99 42.15 29.29
C ASN A 254 -9.14 42.20 30.30
N SER A 255 -9.10 41.33 31.33
CA SER A 255 -9.93 41.36 32.54
C SER A 255 -11.42 41.11 32.34
N GLU A 256 -11.76 40.07 31.57
CA GLU A 256 -13.11 39.78 31.12
C GLU A 256 -13.58 38.36 31.51
N ASP A 257 -14.83 38.26 31.97
CA ASP A 257 -15.46 36.98 32.29
C ASP A 257 -16.44 36.55 31.19
N ILE A 258 -16.26 35.34 30.64
CA ILE A 258 -17.03 34.81 29.52
C ILE A 258 -17.84 33.59 29.97
N ASP A 259 -19.17 33.73 30.02
CA ASP A 259 -20.11 32.60 30.03
C ASP A 259 -20.18 32.00 28.62
N ALA A 260 -19.63 30.79 28.47
CA ALA A 260 -19.49 30.13 27.19
C ALA A 260 -20.71 29.30 26.77
N SER A 261 -21.77 29.21 27.58
CA SER A 261 -22.95 28.36 27.33
C SER A 261 -23.66 28.66 25.99
N SER A 262 -23.58 29.92 25.55
CA SER A 262 -24.25 30.43 24.35
C SER A 262 -23.43 30.33 23.07
N TYR A 263 -22.15 29.95 23.14
CA TYR A 263 -21.25 29.92 21.98
C TYR A 263 -21.08 28.51 21.42
N GLY A 264 -20.81 28.44 20.11
CA GLY A 264 -20.43 27.20 19.42
C GLY A 264 -18.94 26.94 19.45
N GLU A 265 -18.14 28.00 19.62
CA GLU A 265 -16.68 28.00 19.69
C GLU A 265 -16.22 29.33 20.32
N VAL A 266 -15.11 29.31 21.07
CA VAL A 266 -14.48 30.50 21.64
C VAL A 266 -13.01 30.55 21.25
N ILE A 267 -12.57 31.67 20.69
CA ILE A 267 -11.19 31.91 20.25
C ILE A 267 -10.68 33.18 20.91
N LEU A 268 -9.55 33.08 21.62
CA LEU A 268 -8.86 34.21 22.24
C LEU A 268 -7.48 34.36 21.59
N ALA A 269 -7.16 35.57 21.14
CA ALA A 269 -5.88 35.93 20.55
C ALA A 269 -5.26 37.09 21.33
N ASP A 270 -4.05 36.90 21.85
CA ASP A 270 -3.29 37.96 22.54
C ASP A 270 -4.04 38.56 23.75
N CYS A 271 -4.89 37.79 24.42
CA CYS A 271 -5.69 38.27 25.55
C CYS A 271 -5.01 37.99 26.90
N THR A 272 -5.32 38.80 27.91
CA THR A 272 -4.79 38.63 29.27
C THR A 272 -5.90 38.59 30.31
N ASP A 273 -5.80 37.77 31.36
CA ASP A 273 -6.75 37.80 32.49
C ASP A 273 -8.21 37.59 32.04
N ILE A 274 -8.45 36.51 31.29
CA ILE A 274 -9.77 36.15 30.77
C ILE A 274 -10.26 34.86 31.43
N SER A 275 -11.49 34.84 31.94
CA SER A 275 -12.15 33.60 32.35
C SER A 275 -13.14 33.12 31.29
N VAL A 276 -13.14 31.81 31.02
CA VAL A 276 -14.09 31.14 30.11
C VAL A 276 -14.70 29.94 30.83
N ALA A 277 -15.99 30.02 31.14
CA ALA A 277 -16.66 29.03 31.97
C ALA A 277 -17.99 28.52 31.40
N ASP A 278 -18.41 27.35 31.89
CA ASP A 278 -19.73 26.75 31.68
C ASP A 278 -20.13 26.51 30.20
N GLY A 279 -19.13 26.42 29.31
CA GLY A 279 -19.34 26.11 27.91
C GLY A 279 -19.81 24.68 27.67
N ASN A 280 -20.74 24.50 26.72
CA ASN A 280 -21.15 23.19 26.22
C ASN A 280 -20.97 23.15 24.70
N PHE A 281 -19.86 22.57 24.30
CA PHE A 281 -19.40 22.50 22.92
C PHE A 281 -19.63 21.10 22.36
N SER A 282 -20.27 21.01 21.19
CA SER A 282 -20.51 19.72 20.55
C SER A 282 -20.46 19.82 19.04
N GLN A 283 -19.92 18.79 18.38
CA GLN A 283 -19.90 18.63 16.92
C GLN A 283 -19.13 19.76 16.21
N GLY A 284 -17.82 19.90 16.47
CA GLY A 284 -16.99 20.91 15.82
C GLY A 284 -16.00 21.59 16.76
N GLY A 285 -16.10 22.92 16.87
CA GLY A 285 -15.19 23.78 17.63
C GLY A 285 -15.22 23.60 19.15
N GLY A 286 -14.17 24.10 19.79
CA GLY A 286 -13.95 24.07 21.24
C GLY A 286 -13.46 25.44 21.74
N ILE A 287 -12.40 25.45 22.53
CA ILE A 287 -11.77 26.68 23.03
C ILE A 287 -10.32 26.74 22.53
N GLN A 288 -9.96 27.86 21.88
CA GLN A 288 -8.61 28.10 21.35
C GLN A 288 -8.02 29.38 21.92
N LEU A 289 -6.78 29.32 22.40
CA LEU A 289 -6.01 30.46 22.91
C LEU A 289 -4.67 30.52 22.17
N GLY A 290 -4.33 31.70 21.66
CA GLY A 290 -3.02 31.97 21.07
C GLY A 290 -2.38 33.19 21.68
N HIS A 291 -1.16 33.04 22.19
CA HIS A 291 -0.38 34.11 22.81
C HIS A 291 -1.11 34.81 23.97
N CYS A 292 -1.97 34.10 24.68
CA CYS A 292 -2.70 34.62 25.83
C CYS A 292 -1.92 34.43 27.13
N SER A 293 -2.25 35.22 28.16
CA SER A 293 -1.65 35.06 29.48
C SER A 293 -2.64 35.14 30.63
N THR A 294 -2.42 34.38 31.70
CA THR A 294 -3.26 34.42 32.92
C THR A 294 -4.76 34.18 32.65
N CYS A 295 -5.11 33.31 31.70
CA CYS A 295 -6.51 32.97 31.42
C CYS A 295 -6.94 31.72 32.20
N ASP A 296 -8.20 31.67 32.61
CA ASP A 296 -8.83 30.57 33.34
C ASP A 296 -9.94 29.90 32.51
N LEU A 297 -9.78 28.62 32.20
CA LEU A 297 -10.73 27.82 31.42
C LEU A 297 -11.35 26.75 32.32
N THR A 298 -12.53 27.02 32.89
CA THR A 298 -13.09 26.20 33.98
C THR A 298 -14.49 25.64 33.69
N GLY A 299 -14.73 24.37 34.02
CA GLY A 299 -16.08 23.79 34.05
C GLY A 299 -16.73 23.58 32.67
N ASN A 300 -15.94 23.51 31.60
CA ASN A 300 -16.46 23.34 30.25
C ASN A 300 -16.66 21.85 29.90
N THR A 301 -17.72 21.56 29.14
CA THR A 301 -18.01 20.24 28.59
C THR A 301 -17.87 20.24 27.08
N MET A 302 -17.14 19.27 26.53
CA MET A 302 -16.89 19.15 25.09
C MET A 302 -17.14 17.73 24.59
N SER A 303 -17.82 17.58 23.45
CA SER A 303 -18.05 16.26 22.84
C SER A 303 -18.06 16.25 21.31
N ASN A 304 -17.48 15.21 20.69
CA ASN A 304 -17.42 15.10 19.22
C ASN A 304 -16.79 16.34 18.57
N SER A 305 -15.77 16.91 19.22
CA SER A 305 -14.99 18.03 18.71
C SER A 305 -13.77 17.51 17.96
N ASN A 306 -13.27 18.23 16.95
CA ASN A 306 -11.99 17.82 16.35
C ASN A 306 -10.84 18.11 17.33
N LEU A 307 -10.83 19.33 17.87
CA LEU A 307 -9.86 19.79 18.86
C LEU A 307 -10.64 20.50 19.98
N ALA A 308 -10.54 19.98 21.21
CA ALA A 308 -11.33 20.50 22.33
C ALA A 308 -10.67 21.75 22.95
N PHE A 309 -9.47 21.64 23.49
CA PHE A 309 -8.65 22.77 23.92
C PHE A 309 -7.36 22.87 23.12
N LYS A 310 -7.07 24.06 22.57
CA LYS A 310 -5.78 24.40 21.96
C LYS A 310 -5.21 25.64 22.62
N LEU A 311 -4.06 25.52 23.27
CA LEU A 311 -3.26 26.64 23.75
C LEU A 311 -1.94 26.64 22.97
N GLN A 312 -1.59 27.79 22.41
CA GLN A 312 -0.33 27.98 21.69
C GLN A 312 0.35 29.27 22.14
N GLY A 313 1.62 29.18 22.56
CA GLY A 313 2.37 30.38 22.98
C GLY A 313 1.81 31.05 24.23
N CYS A 314 1.03 30.35 25.05
CA CYS A 314 0.34 30.93 26.21
C CYS A 314 1.13 30.76 27.51
N THR A 315 0.96 31.68 28.45
CA THR A 315 1.69 31.69 29.73
C THR A 315 0.77 31.82 30.93
N SER A 316 1.02 31.05 32.00
CA SER A 316 0.28 31.16 33.27
C SER A 316 -1.23 30.92 33.15
N CYS A 317 -1.69 30.14 32.17
CA CYS A 317 -3.10 29.81 32.02
C CYS A 317 -3.51 28.60 32.86
N VAL A 318 -4.76 28.57 33.32
CA VAL A 318 -5.35 27.50 34.11
C VAL A 318 -6.44 26.80 33.28
N ILE A 319 -6.43 25.46 33.28
CA ILE A 319 -7.48 24.62 32.71
C ILE A 319 -7.98 23.73 33.84
N SER A 320 -9.22 23.94 34.30
CA SER A 320 -9.78 23.25 35.47
C SER A 320 -11.18 22.66 35.30
N ASP A 321 -11.45 21.52 35.94
CA ASP A 321 -12.80 20.94 36.03
C ASP A 321 -13.50 20.70 34.67
N ASN A 322 -12.73 20.47 33.59
CA ASN A 322 -13.32 20.28 32.26
C ASN A 322 -13.59 18.80 31.95
N MET A 323 -14.65 18.53 31.18
CA MET A 323 -15.02 17.18 30.73
C MET A 323 -15.02 17.08 29.20
N ILE A 324 -14.18 16.21 28.66
CA ILE A 324 -13.97 16.04 27.22
C ILE A 324 -14.19 14.58 26.83
N THR A 325 -15.02 14.35 25.81
CA THR A 325 -15.31 12.98 25.31
C THR A 325 -15.40 12.93 23.78
N ASN A 326 -14.90 11.86 23.17
CA ASN A 326 -14.98 11.66 21.72
C ASN A 326 -14.35 12.80 20.89
N SER A 327 -13.17 13.31 21.28
CA SER A 327 -12.47 14.26 20.41
C SER A 327 -11.70 13.51 19.31
N SER A 328 -12.00 13.80 18.03
CA SER A 328 -11.44 13.01 16.92
C SER A 328 -9.92 13.16 16.77
N ASN A 329 -9.32 14.23 17.32
CA ASN A 329 -7.88 14.46 17.29
C ASN A 329 -7.29 14.65 18.70
N ARG A 330 -7.50 15.81 19.35
CA ARG A 330 -6.91 16.11 20.67
C ARG A 330 -7.94 16.61 21.66
N GLY A 331 -7.86 16.10 22.89
CA GLY A 331 -8.59 16.62 24.03
C GLY A 331 -8.02 17.95 24.50
N VAL A 332 -6.87 17.91 25.19
CA VAL A 332 -6.14 19.11 25.62
C VAL A 332 -4.79 19.17 24.91
N PHE A 333 -4.54 20.26 24.18
CA PHE A 333 -3.30 20.48 23.45
C PHE A 333 -2.62 21.77 23.89
N LEU A 334 -1.39 21.66 24.38
CA LEU A 334 -0.49 22.79 24.68
C LEU A 334 0.74 22.72 23.76
N SER A 335 1.06 23.84 23.11
CA SER A 335 2.27 24.01 22.31
C SER A 335 2.98 25.30 22.68
N ASP A 336 4.28 25.24 22.94
CA ASP A 336 5.09 26.43 23.21
C ASP A 336 4.54 27.25 24.39
N CYS A 337 4.00 26.56 25.41
CA CYS A 337 3.39 27.16 26.60
C CYS A 337 4.33 27.15 27.80
N GLU A 338 4.08 28.02 28.77
CA GLU A 338 4.91 28.11 29.99
C GLU A 338 4.04 28.36 31.23
N GLN A 339 4.41 27.77 32.38
CA GLN A 339 3.79 28.07 33.68
C GLN A 339 2.27 27.81 33.74
N CYS A 340 1.73 26.96 32.88
CA CYS A 340 0.30 26.63 32.89
C CYS A 340 -0.04 25.65 34.02
N THR A 341 -1.32 25.58 34.39
CA THR A 341 -1.84 24.58 35.34
C THR A 341 -3.03 23.85 34.73
N LEU A 342 -2.98 22.52 34.70
CA LEU A 342 -4.08 21.66 34.27
C LEU A 342 -4.54 20.86 35.50
N THR A 343 -5.72 21.15 36.05
CA THR A 343 -6.21 20.44 37.25
C THR A 343 -7.61 19.87 37.10
N ASP A 344 -7.86 18.68 37.64
CA ASP A 344 -9.21 18.11 37.74
C ASP A 344 -9.95 17.95 36.39
N ASN A 345 -9.22 17.82 35.28
CA ASN A 345 -9.83 17.62 33.96
C ASN A 345 -10.00 16.13 33.64
N SER A 346 -11.07 15.78 32.92
CA SER A 346 -11.34 14.42 32.46
C SER A 346 -11.44 14.37 30.94
N VAL A 347 -10.60 13.54 30.31
CA VAL A 347 -10.54 13.36 28.86
C VAL A 347 -10.68 11.90 28.48
N SER A 348 -11.63 11.58 27.60
CA SER A 348 -11.85 10.20 27.15
C SER A 348 -12.21 10.02 25.69
N HIS A 349 -12.00 8.80 25.17
CA HIS A 349 -12.37 8.38 23.81
C HIS A 349 -11.81 9.31 22.72
N SER A 350 -10.63 9.87 22.95
CA SER A 350 -9.94 10.78 22.04
C SER A 350 -8.67 10.13 21.50
N LYS A 351 -8.14 10.63 20.38
CA LYS A 351 -6.84 10.14 19.91
C LYS A 351 -5.72 10.52 20.88
N TYR A 352 -5.60 11.79 21.24
CA TYR A 352 -4.77 12.22 22.36
C TYR A 352 -5.64 12.75 23.50
N GLY A 353 -5.44 12.25 24.72
CA GLY A 353 -6.05 12.80 25.92
C GLY A 353 -5.46 14.19 26.23
N PHE A 354 -4.21 14.19 26.68
CA PHE A 354 -3.40 15.37 26.92
C PHE A 354 -2.13 15.32 26.05
N ASP A 355 -1.91 16.32 25.20
CA ASP A 355 -0.74 16.45 24.32
C ASP A 355 0.00 17.76 24.67
N LEU A 356 1.17 17.64 25.27
CA LEU A 356 2.04 18.76 25.64
C LEU A 356 3.29 18.73 24.77
N ARG A 357 3.57 19.83 24.07
CA ARG A 357 4.73 19.96 23.17
C ARG A 357 5.46 21.26 23.42
N TYR A 358 6.79 21.21 23.48
CA TYR A 358 7.62 22.42 23.66
C TYR A 358 7.14 23.28 24.84
N THR A 359 6.60 22.64 25.87
CA THR A 359 5.95 23.29 27.01
C THR A 359 6.85 23.14 28.22
N ASP A 360 7.01 24.23 28.99
CA ASP A 360 7.92 24.31 30.13
C ASP A 360 7.17 24.72 31.41
N ASP A 361 7.72 24.38 32.58
CA ASP A 361 7.28 24.85 33.92
C ASP A 361 5.78 24.66 34.24
N THR A 362 5.14 23.67 33.62
CA THR A 362 3.68 23.44 33.71
C THR A 362 3.36 22.37 34.77
N VAL A 363 2.25 22.55 35.47
CA VAL A 363 1.74 21.61 36.48
C VAL A 363 0.49 20.92 35.95
N THR A 364 0.43 19.59 36.08
CA THR A 364 -0.77 18.80 35.80
C THR A 364 -1.15 17.98 37.04
N GLU A 365 -2.32 18.25 37.61
CA GLU A 365 -2.74 17.67 38.88
C GLU A 365 -4.14 17.04 38.79
N ASN A 366 -4.36 15.86 39.41
CA ASN A 366 -5.68 15.24 39.54
C ASN A 366 -6.47 15.05 38.22
N ASN A 367 -5.80 15.01 37.06
CA ASN A 367 -6.48 14.81 35.79
C ASN A 367 -6.75 13.32 35.51
N VAL A 368 -7.78 13.04 34.72
CA VAL A 368 -8.15 11.70 34.27
C VAL A 368 -8.02 11.61 32.75
N ALA A 369 -7.13 10.74 32.26
CA ALA A 369 -7.05 10.39 30.84
C ALA A 369 -7.48 8.93 30.67
N SER A 370 -8.62 8.67 30.00
CA SER A 370 -9.12 7.30 29.86
C SER A 370 -9.66 6.90 28.49
N LYS A 371 -9.41 5.66 28.07
CA LYS A 371 -9.93 5.11 26.79
C LYS A 371 -9.56 5.94 25.56
N ASN A 372 -8.40 6.58 25.60
CA ASN A 372 -7.82 7.30 24.47
C ASN A 372 -6.84 6.38 23.73
N GLU A 373 -6.48 6.73 22.49
CA GLU A 373 -5.36 6.07 21.81
C GLU A 373 -4.05 6.37 22.57
N ILE A 374 -3.87 7.62 23.04
CA ILE A 374 -2.79 8.01 23.94
C ILE A 374 -3.35 8.84 25.10
N GLY A 375 -3.09 8.43 26.34
CA GLY A 375 -3.54 9.14 27.53
C GLY A 375 -2.82 10.48 27.71
N PHE A 376 -1.51 10.42 27.96
CA PHE A 376 -0.62 11.58 28.01
C PHE A 376 0.51 11.41 26.98
N HIS A 377 0.71 12.43 26.15
CA HIS A 377 1.83 12.54 25.23
C HIS A 377 2.60 13.82 25.54
N VAL A 378 3.81 13.67 26.06
CA VAL A 378 4.65 14.77 26.53
C VAL A 378 5.93 14.76 25.71
N ARG A 379 6.12 15.77 24.86
CA ARG A 379 7.20 15.77 23.86
C ARG A 379 8.01 17.05 23.88
N VAL A 380 9.34 16.92 24.00
CA VAL A 380 10.28 18.06 24.02
C VAL A 380 9.85 19.11 25.05
N CYS A 381 9.48 18.67 26.25
CA CYS A 381 9.08 19.52 27.36
C CYS A 381 10.17 19.57 28.44
N ARG A 382 10.17 20.60 29.29
CA ARG A 382 11.07 20.72 30.43
C ARG A 382 10.31 21.04 31.71
N ASP A 383 10.80 20.52 32.84
CA ASP A 383 10.36 20.96 34.18
C ASP A 383 8.83 20.83 34.41
N ILE A 384 8.21 19.81 33.81
CA ILE A 384 6.78 19.54 33.97
C ILE A 384 6.53 18.66 35.20
N THR A 385 5.55 19.05 36.02
CA THR A 385 5.14 18.29 37.21
C THR A 385 3.80 17.61 36.99
N PHE A 386 3.78 16.27 37.06
CA PHE A 386 2.58 15.44 36.98
C PHE A 386 2.29 14.83 38.34
N THR A 387 1.21 15.27 39.00
CA THR A 387 0.86 14.82 40.35
C THR A 387 -0.55 14.23 40.41
N ALA A 388 -0.68 13.04 41.00
CA ALA A 388 -1.99 12.42 41.30
C ALA A 388 -2.93 12.24 40.09
N ASN A 389 -2.39 12.19 38.86
CA ASN A 389 -3.21 11.95 37.66
C ASN A 389 -3.57 10.47 37.54
N THR A 390 -4.75 10.18 37.00
CA THR A 390 -5.22 8.83 36.69
C THR A 390 -5.21 8.58 35.18
N ILE A 391 -4.44 7.61 34.73
CA ILE A 391 -4.30 7.23 33.33
C ILE A 391 -4.84 5.81 33.17
N ALA A 392 -5.99 5.62 32.51
CA ALA A 392 -6.73 4.36 32.56
C ALA A 392 -7.20 3.85 31.19
N GLU A 393 -6.96 2.57 30.88
CA GLU A 393 -7.50 1.89 29.69
C GLU A 393 -7.21 2.61 28.36
N ASN A 394 -6.12 3.36 28.26
CA ASN A 394 -5.68 3.96 26.99
C ASN A 394 -4.84 2.94 26.21
N GLU A 395 -4.86 3.00 24.87
CA GLU A 395 -4.01 2.11 24.06
C GLU A 395 -2.52 2.36 24.36
N ASN A 396 -2.12 3.60 24.61
CA ASN A 396 -0.86 3.96 25.26
C ASN A 396 -1.14 4.84 26.47
N GLY A 397 -0.55 4.52 27.61
CA GLY A 397 -0.80 5.22 28.87
C GLY A 397 -0.19 6.62 28.88
N PHE A 398 1.10 6.68 29.19
CA PHE A 398 1.86 7.92 29.32
C PHE A 398 3.18 7.80 28.59
N ILE A 399 3.39 8.65 27.59
CA ILE A 399 4.62 8.71 26.81
C ILE A 399 5.36 9.99 27.16
N LEU A 400 6.56 9.85 27.73
CA LEU A 400 7.48 10.95 27.99
C LEU A 400 8.63 10.88 26.96
N ALA A 401 8.57 11.74 25.95
CA ALA A 401 9.44 11.70 24.80
C ALA A 401 10.35 12.93 24.74
N GLN A 402 11.67 12.71 24.58
CA GLN A 402 12.67 13.77 24.36
C GLN A 402 12.56 14.95 25.34
N SER A 403 12.16 14.67 26.59
CA SER A 403 11.84 15.69 27.60
C SER A 403 12.86 15.62 28.73
N PHE A 404 12.95 16.68 29.52
CA PHE A 404 13.99 16.83 30.54
C PHE A 404 13.38 17.21 31.89
N THR A 405 14.00 16.72 32.97
CA THR A 405 13.76 17.22 34.34
C THR A 405 12.32 17.21 34.84
N CYS A 406 11.42 16.45 34.20
CA CYS A 406 10.04 16.27 34.66
C CYS A 406 9.94 15.50 35.98
N VAL A 407 8.88 15.79 36.73
CA VAL A 407 8.49 15.13 37.98
C VAL A 407 7.19 14.35 37.75
N LEU A 408 7.18 13.05 38.05
CA LEU A 408 5.97 12.24 38.10
C LEU A 408 5.79 11.72 39.54
N GLU A 409 4.78 12.23 40.24
CA GLU A 409 4.51 11.92 41.64
C GLU A 409 3.08 11.39 41.85
N ASP A 410 2.95 10.26 42.54
CA ASP A 410 1.67 9.68 42.99
C ASP A 410 0.61 9.48 41.89
N ASN A 411 1.02 9.32 40.62
CA ASN A 411 0.11 9.03 39.51
C ASN A 411 -0.30 7.54 39.49
N ILE A 412 -1.49 7.27 38.94
CA ILE A 412 -2.11 5.95 38.92
C ILE A 412 -2.33 5.52 37.47
N PHE A 413 -1.68 4.43 37.06
CA PHE A 413 -1.86 3.78 35.76
C PHE A 413 -2.71 2.51 35.91
N ILE A 414 -3.77 2.39 35.09
CA ILE A 414 -4.70 1.25 35.10
C ILE A 414 -4.80 0.68 33.68
N GLU A 415 -4.41 -0.58 33.50
CA GLU A 415 -4.38 -1.28 32.21
C GLU A 415 -3.51 -0.55 31.15
N ASN A 416 -2.48 0.18 31.60
CA ASN A 416 -1.44 0.85 30.79
C ASN A 416 -0.22 1.18 31.70
N GLY A 417 0.77 1.94 31.22
CA GLY A 417 1.93 2.33 32.03
C GLY A 417 2.71 3.54 31.49
N LEU A 418 3.96 3.67 31.94
CA LEU A 418 4.88 4.74 31.56
C LEU A 418 5.84 4.28 30.45
N LEU A 419 5.94 5.00 29.35
CA LEU A 419 6.97 4.80 28.34
C LEU A 419 7.92 5.99 28.32
N LEU A 420 9.21 5.77 28.58
CA LEU A 420 10.25 6.76 28.32
C LEU A 420 10.79 6.56 26.89
N ALA A 421 10.65 7.58 26.05
CA ALA A 421 11.10 7.59 24.66
C ALA A 421 12.20 8.64 24.48
N ALA A 422 13.40 8.29 24.89
CA ALA A 422 14.54 9.18 24.97
C ALA A 422 15.64 8.80 23.96
N SER A 423 16.37 9.81 23.49
CA SER A 423 17.42 9.72 22.48
C SER A 423 18.83 9.80 23.07
N ASN A 424 18.99 10.45 24.22
CA ASN A 424 20.26 10.59 24.93
C ASN A 424 20.05 10.42 26.44
N MET A 425 21.14 10.22 27.17
CA MET A 425 21.14 9.93 28.60
C MET A 425 20.33 10.91 29.47
N ASN A 426 20.41 12.20 29.19
CA ASN A 426 19.75 13.22 30.03
C ASN A 426 18.23 13.17 29.92
N GLU A 427 17.69 12.66 28.81
CA GLU A 427 16.25 12.50 28.58
C GLU A 427 15.67 11.26 29.29
N TRP A 428 16.51 10.43 29.91
CA TRP A 428 16.06 9.28 30.72
C TRP A 428 15.93 9.60 32.21
N ILE A 429 16.53 10.71 32.66
CA ILE A 429 16.68 11.05 34.07
C ILE A 429 15.57 12.03 34.47
N HIS A 430 14.67 11.54 35.32
CA HIS A 430 13.49 12.25 35.84
C HIS A 430 13.29 11.96 37.33
N GLU A 431 12.43 12.74 37.98
CA GLU A 431 12.03 12.49 39.36
C GLU A 431 10.71 11.71 39.37
N ILE A 432 10.78 10.39 39.53
CA ILE A 432 9.61 9.50 39.45
C ILE A 432 9.45 8.77 40.79
N ARG A 433 8.39 9.08 41.53
CA ARG A 433 8.12 8.47 42.86
C ARG A 433 6.64 8.30 43.15
N GLY A 434 6.30 7.34 44.01
CA GLY A 434 4.92 7.15 44.49
C GLY A 434 3.91 6.61 43.46
N ASN A 435 4.26 6.60 42.17
CA ASN A 435 3.37 6.13 41.11
C ASN A 435 3.06 4.64 41.21
N THR A 436 1.87 4.26 40.76
CA THR A 436 1.42 2.85 40.71
C THR A 436 0.97 2.45 39.31
N VAL A 437 1.31 1.22 38.90
CA VAL A 437 0.83 0.56 37.69
C VAL A 437 0.06 -0.68 38.11
N ASN A 438 -1.21 -0.78 37.72
CA ASN A 438 -2.10 -1.90 38.04
C ASN A 438 -2.12 -2.24 39.55
N GLY A 439 -2.12 -1.20 40.39
CA GLY A 439 -2.17 -1.31 41.85
C GLY A 439 -0.86 -1.69 42.54
N ARG A 440 0.27 -1.76 41.82
CA ARG A 440 1.62 -1.99 42.39
C ARG A 440 2.55 -0.82 42.07
N SER A 441 3.60 -0.63 42.84
CA SER A 441 4.55 0.46 42.60
C SER A 441 5.20 0.37 41.21
N LEU A 442 5.37 1.52 40.55
CA LEU A 442 6.24 1.64 39.38
C LEU A 442 7.71 1.60 39.85
N GLY A 443 8.48 0.63 39.37
CA GLY A 443 9.89 0.52 39.71
C GLY A 443 10.74 1.38 38.79
N TYR A 444 11.02 2.63 39.17
CA TYR A 444 11.97 3.50 38.47
C TYR A 444 13.27 3.59 39.27
N PHE A 445 14.37 3.09 38.70
CA PHE A 445 15.66 3.04 39.38
C PHE A 445 16.73 3.74 38.53
N VAL A 446 17.51 4.59 39.20
CA VAL A 446 18.63 5.32 38.62
C VAL A 446 19.88 5.00 39.42
N ASP A 447 21.00 4.74 38.73
CA ASP A 447 22.33 4.49 39.33
C ASP A 447 22.36 3.30 40.33
N LEU A 448 21.47 2.32 40.16
CA LEU A 448 21.44 1.13 41.01
C LEU A 448 22.53 0.14 40.59
N GLU A 449 23.35 -0.33 41.53
CA GLU A 449 24.43 -1.28 41.26
C GLU A 449 24.31 -2.55 42.12
N ASP A 450 24.66 -3.70 41.55
CA ASP A 450 24.80 -5.00 42.23
C ASP A 450 23.57 -5.38 43.08
N PHE A 451 22.37 -5.19 42.52
CA PHE A 451 21.11 -5.36 43.23
C PHE A 451 20.21 -6.44 42.61
N VAL A 452 19.39 -7.08 43.44
CA VAL A 452 18.40 -8.08 43.00
C VAL A 452 16.98 -7.57 43.25
N LEU A 453 16.25 -7.32 42.17
CA LEU A 453 14.86 -6.90 42.16
C LEU A 453 13.93 -8.12 41.97
N ASN A 454 13.03 -8.34 42.92
CA ASN A 454 11.91 -9.25 42.74
C ASN A 454 10.75 -8.50 42.06
N GLY A 455 10.53 -8.81 40.78
CA GLY A 455 9.57 -8.15 39.92
C GLY A 455 8.11 -8.26 40.37
N ARG A 456 7.77 -9.19 41.29
CA ARG A 456 6.40 -9.34 41.82
C ARG A 456 5.92 -8.15 42.63
N PHE A 457 6.84 -7.33 43.16
CA PHE A 457 6.50 -6.14 43.95
C PHE A 457 6.16 -4.92 43.10
N TYR A 458 6.42 -4.97 41.80
CA TYR A 458 6.23 -3.85 40.89
C TYR A 458 5.09 -4.12 39.91
N GLY A 459 4.55 -3.05 39.34
CA GLY A 459 3.60 -3.12 38.22
C GLY A 459 4.28 -3.01 36.86
N GLN A 460 5.46 -2.40 36.83
CA GLN A 460 6.34 -2.19 35.69
C GLN A 460 7.74 -1.82 36.22
N ILE A 461 8.82 -2.04 35.44
CA ILE A 461 10.19 -1.66 35.82
C ILE A 461 10.90 -0.86 34.72
N VAL A 462 11.62 0.19 35.12
CA VAL A 462 12.51 1.02 34.30
C VAL A 462 13.86 1.15 35.05
N LEU A 463 14.94 0.78 34.39
CA LEU A 463 16.32 0.90 34.88
C LEU A 463 17.07 1.91 34.02
N VAL A 464 17.64 2.93 34.65
CA VAL A 464 18.43 3.97 33.98
C VAL A 464 19.82 4.00 34.63
N ASN A 465 20.87 3.91 33.84
CA ASN A 465 22.26 3.89 34.33
C ASN A 465 22.58 2.84 35.40
N CYS A 466 21.85 1.72 35.41
CA CYS A 466 22.00 0.70 36.43
C CYS A 466 23.05 -0.34 36.01
N ARG A 467 23.82 -0.90 36.95
CA ARG A 467 24.86 -1.89 36.64
C ARG A 467 24.63 -3.19 37.39
N ASN A 468 24.78 -4.32 36.69
CA ASN A 468 24.70 -5.66 37.29
C ASN A 468 23.40 -5.92 38.08
N VAL A 469 22.28 -5.30 37.68
CA VAL A 469 20.99 -5.50 38.35
C VAL A 469 20.33 -6.76 37.83
N VAL A 470 19.80 -7.58 38.74
CA VAL A 470 19.02 -8.77 38.41
C VAL A 470 17.54 -8.47 38.60
N VAL A 471 16.71 -8.66 37.58
CA VAL A 471 15.24 -8.59 37.69
C VAL A 471 14.66 -9.98 37.50
N MET A 472 13.93 -10.49 38.50
CA MET A 472 13.37 -11.84 38.47
C MET A 472 11.89 -11.92 38.82
N ASP A 473 11.21 -12.92 38.25
CA ASP A 473 9.83 -13.30 38.57
C ASP A 473 8.78 -12.18 38.37
N ALA A 474 9.04 -11.20 37.50
CA ALA A 474 8.06 -10.19 37.14
C ALA A 474 6.86 -10.81 36.41
N MET A 475 5.66 -10.29 36.70
CA MET A 475 4.42 -10.66 35.99
C MET A 475 3.65 -9.37 35.67
N PHE A 476 3.84 -8.86 34.46
CA PHE A 476 3.22 -7.63 33.99
C PHE A 476 2.19 -7.95 32.90
N VAL A 477 0.98 -7.42 33.07
CA VAL A 477 -0.15 -7.63 32.14
C VAL A 477 -0.77 -6.27 31.86
N ASN A 478 -1.07 -5.97 30.60
CA ASN A 478 -1.73 -4.72 30.18
C ASN A 478 -0.99 -3.48 30.73
N VAL A 479 0.25 -3.32 30.26
CA VAL A 479 1.18 -2.22 30.62
C VAL A 479 1.70 -1.57 29.36
N SER A 480 2.20 -0.33 29.40
CA SER A 480 2.75 0.26 28.17
C SER A 480 4.09 -0.36 27.75
N ILE A 481 4.95 -0.65 28.73
CA ILE A 481 6.18 -1.40 28.56
C ILE A 481 6.39 -2.28 29.80
N GLY A 482 6.95 -3.48 29.63
CA GLY A 482 7.19 -4.38 30.76
C GLY A 482 8.44 -4.01 31.56
N ILE A 483 9.60 -4.24 30.94
CA ILE A 483 10.90 -3.88 31.50
C ILE A 483 11.68 -3.05 30.48
N GLN A 484 12.11 -1.85 30.90
CA GLN A 484 12.91 -0.94 30.06
C GLN A 484 14.28 -0.70 30.70
N LEU A 485 15.36 -0.91 29.95
CA LEU A 485 16.74 -0.64 30.35
C LEU A 485 17.30 0.46 29.47
N ALA A 486 17.94 1.46 30.08
CA ALA A 486 18.66 2.51 29.39
C ALA A 486 20.05 2.68 30.00
N TYR A 487 21.10 2.61 29.18
CA TYR A 487 22.50 2.76 29.61
C TYR A 487 22.85 1.86 30.81
N SER A 488 22.26 0.65 30.87
CA SER A 488 22.28 -0.18 32.08
C SER A 488 23.02 -1.50 31.87
N PRO A 489 24.37 -1.50 31.88
CA PRO A 489 25.14 -2.66 31.45
C PRO A 489 25.16 -3.80 32.48
N GLY A 490 25.36 -5.02 31.99
CA GLY A 490 25.54 -6.22 32.83
C GLY A 490 24.28 -6.70 33.54
N CYS A 491 23.11 -6.16 33.20
CA CYS A 491 21.86 -6.51 33.86
C CYS A 491 21.36 -7.91 33.44
N ASN A 492 20.72 -8.63 34.36
CA ASN A 492 20.17 -9.96 34.11
C ASN A 492 18.65 -9.98 34.33
N LEU A 493 17.88 -10.27 33.29
CA LEU A 493 16.43 -10.42 33.38
C LEU A 493 16.11 -11.91 33.31
N THR A 494 15.53 -12.50 34.37
CA THR A 494 15.23 -13.93 34.38
C THR A 494 13.82 -14.29 34.87
N ASN A 495 13.18 -15.25 34.21
CA ASN A 495 11.85 -15.75 34.59
C ASN A 495 10.77 -14.65 34.65
N ASN A 496 10.89 -13.62 33.81
CA ASN A 496 9.89 -12.56 33.73
C ASN A 496 8.83 -12.88 32.68
N ASN A 497 7.59 -12.46 32.92
CA ASN A 497 6.49 -12.60 31.97
C ASN A 497 5.81 -11.25 31.76
N VAL A 498 5.80 -10.79 30.52
CA VAL A 498 5.09 -9.61 30.07
C VAL A 498 4.07 -10.02 29.02
N THR A 499 2.80 -9.71 29.29
CA THR A 499 1.67 -10.07 28.45
C THR A 499 0.87 -8.82 28.09
N ARG A 500 0.48 -8.65 26.82
CA ARG A 500 -0.32 -7.50 26.36
C ARG A 500 0.29 -6.15 26.74
N SER A 501 1.57 -5.99 26.43
CA SER A 501 2.16 -4.65 26.49
C SER A 501 1.82 -3.83 25.25
N THR A 502 1.87 -2.50 25.31
CA THR A 502 1.40 -1.65 24.20
C THR A 502 2.50 -1.29 23.21
N TYR A 503 3.74 -1.12 23.69
CA TYR A 503 4.91 -0.78 22.86
C TYR A 503 5.88 -1.94 22.70
N ALA A 504 6.48 -2.41 23.80
CA ALA A 504 7.39 -3.55 23.81
C ALA A 504 7.29 -4.29 25.15
N ALA A 505 7.55 -5.60 25.15
CA ALA A 505 7.61 -6.32 26.42
C ALA A 505 8.94 -6.07 27.15
N TYR A 506 10.05 -6.15 26.42
CA TYR A 506 11.40 -5.85 26.92
C TYR A 506 12.09 -4.90 25.95
N HIS A 507 12.65 -3.80 26.47
CA HIS A 507 13.40 -2.84 25.67
C HIS A 507 14.76 -2.54 26.30
N LEU A 508 15.83 -2.78 25.54
CA LEU A 508 17.20 -2.46 25.91
C LEU A 508 17.68 -1.32 25.02
N PHE A 509 18.10 -0.22 25.64
CA PHE A 509 18.63 0.95 24.96
C PHE A 509 20.05 1.22 25.49
N TYR A 510 21.06 1.15 24.61
CA TYR A 510 22.47 1.33 24.96
C TYR A 510 22.93 0.57 26.23
N SER A 511 22.38 -0.64 26.45
CA SER A 511 22.57 -1.42 27.68
C SER A 511 23.37 -2.69 27.39
N GLU A 512 24.69 -2.57 27.43
CA GLU A 512 25.60 -3.62 26.98
C GLU A 512 25.70 -4.83 27.93
N ASN A 513 26.13 -5.98 27.41
CA ASN A 513 26.48 -7.17 28.20
C ASN A 513 25.32 -7.68 29.07
N CYS A 514 24.08 -7.45 28.67
CA CYS A 514 22.91 -7.91 29.42
C CYS A 514 22.58 -9.37 29.09
N ILE A 515 22.00 -10.08 30.06
CA ILE A 515 21.56 -11.48 29.90
C ILE A 515 20.05 -11.55 30.15
N LEU A 516 19.30 -12.03 29.16
CA LEU A 516 17.86 -12.28 29.29
C LEU A 516 17.64 -13.78 29.22
N LYS A 517 17.15 -14.39 30.29
CA LYS A 517 16.98 -15.85 30.39
C LYS A 517 15.60 -16.29 30.85
N HIS A 518 14.92 -17.15 30.08
CA HIS A 518 13.58 -17.66 30.40
C HIS A 518 12.51 -16.57 30.55
N ASN A 519 12.52 -15.55 29.70
CA ASN A 519 11.51 -14.50 29.71
C ASN A 519 10.45 -14.73 28.64
N TYR A 520 9.24 -14.26 28.92
CA TYR A 520 8.07 -14.39 28.04
C TYR A 520 7.59 -13.00 27.62
N ALA A 521 7.47 -12.79 26.32
CA ALA A 521 6.87 -11.63 25.67
C ALA A 521 5.68 -12.11 24.83
N THR A 522 4.45 -11.91 25.32
CA THR A 522 3.25 -12.48 24.68
C THR A 522 2.16 -11.47 24.41
N TYR A 523 1.56 -11.55 23.21
CA TYR A 523 0.42 -10.72 22.81
C TYR A 523 0.65 -9.20 22.94
N THR A 524 1.89 -8.74 22.75
CA THR A 524 2.23 -7.32 22.78
C THR A 524 1.74 -6.63 21.50
N SER A 525 1.18 -5.42 21.63
CA SER A 525 0.75 -4.58 20.50
C SER A 525 1.92 -3.87 19.78
N GLY A 526 3.15 -4.34 19.99
CA GLY A 526 4.38 -3.94 19.31
C GLY A 526 5.42 -5.06 19.38
N TYR A 527 6.65 -4.76 19.82
CA TYR A 527 7.76 -5.72 19.83
C TYR A 527 7.74 -6.69 21.02
N GLY A 528 8.18 -7.94 20.81
CA GLY A 528 8.45 -8.84 21.94
C GLY A 528 9.69 -8.39 22.72
N PHE A 529 10.84 -8.48 22.08
CA PHE A 529 12.13 -8.02 22.60
C PHE A 529 12.72 -7.00 21.63
N TYR A 530 13.02 -5.81 22.11
CA TYR A 530 13.64 -4.76 21.30
C TYR A 530 14.97 -4.34 21.93
N SER A 531 16.04 -4.41 21.15
CA SER A 531 17.38 -4.01 21.53
C SER A 531 17.90 -2.98 20.56
N ARG A 532 18.30 -1.81 21.06
CA ARG A 532 18.91 -0.75 20.27
C ARG A 532 20.24 -0.31 20.88
N GLY A 533 21.33 -0.29 20.11
CA GLY A 533 22.64 0.13 20.61
C GLY A 533 23.20 -0.74 21.74
N SER A 534 22.63 -1.93 21.99
CA SER A 534 22.89 -2.71 23.22
C SER A 534 23.75 -3.93 22.90
N HIS A 535 25.05 -3.68 22.78
CA HIS A 535 26.03 -4.66 22.32
C HIS A 535 26.25 -5.82 23.32
N PHE A 536 26.70 -6.97 22.81
CA PHE A 536 27.10 -8.14 23.59
C PHE A 536 25.98 -8.73 24.49
N CYS A 537 24.71 -8.51 24.14
CA CYS A 537 23.59 -9.05 24.91
C CYS A 537 23.29 -10.51 24.55
N THR A 538 22.95 -11.32 25.54
CA THR A 538 22.62 -12.74 25.38
C THR A 538 21.17 -13.03 25.77
N TYR A 539 20.44 -13.72 24.90
CA TYR A 539 19.04 -14.11 25.06
C TYR A 539 18.97 -15.64 25.06
N ILE A 540 18.66 -16.25 26.20
CA ILE A 540 18.66 -17.70 26.36
C ILE A 540 17.25 -18.18 26.74
N ASN A 541 16.70 -19.15 26.01
CA ASN A 541 15.44 -19.79 26.38
C ASN A 541 14.26 -18.81 26.52
N ASN A 542 14.23 -17.73 25.73
CA ASN A 542 13.15 -16.75 25.78
C ASN A 542 12.03 -17.11 24.80
N THR A 543 10.79 -16.69 25.12
CA THR A 543 9.62 -16.88 24.26
C THR A 543 9.06 -15.55 23.79
N ALA A 544 8.95 -15.35 22.47
CA ALA A 544 8.22 -14.25 21.85
C ALA A 544 7.03 -14.80 21.04
N ASN A 545 5.80 -14.62 21.52
CA ASN A 545 4.62 -15.25 20.91
C ASN A 545 3.43 -14.29 20.72
N GLY A 546 2.92 -14.20 19.49
CA GLY A 546 1.67 -13.49 19.21
C GLY A 546 1.77 -11.97 19.31
N ASN A 547 2.97 -11.40 19.21
CA ASN A 547 3.17 -9.95 19.23
C ASN A 547 2.82 -9.35 17.85
N THR A 548 2.28 -8.14 17.77
CA THR A 548 1.80 -7.57 16.49
C THR A 548 2.94 -7.12 15.56
N ASP A 549 4.12 -6.86 16.10
CA ASP A 549 5.33 -6.56 15.32
C ASP A 549 6.35 -7.72 15.41
N HIS A 550 7.66 -7.45 15.51
CA HIS A 550 8.69 -8.48 15.55
C HIS A 550 8.74 -9.22 16.90
N GLY A 551 9.05 -10.51 16.85
CA GLY A 551 9.36 -11.27 18.07
C GLY A 551 10.61 -10.73 18.74
N PHE A 552 11.70 -10.61 17.99
CA PHE A 552 12.95 -9.95 18.37
C PHE A 552 13.31 -8.91 17.31
N TYR A 553 13.65 -7.70 17.75
CA TYR A 553 14.25 -6.66 16.93
C TYR A 553 15.58 -6.22 17.54
N LEU A 554 16.67 -6.46 16.82
CA LEU A 554 18.04 -6.14 17.22
C LEU A 554 18.58 -5.10 16.24
N ASP A 555 18.55 -3.85 16.66
CA ASP A 555 18.93 -2.66 15.89
C ASP A 555 20.28 -2.13 16.40
N ASP A 556 21.28 -2.02 15.53
CA ASP A 556 22.58 -1.40 15.84
C ASP A 556 23.20 -1.96 17.15
N SER A 557 23.05 -3.27 17.39
CA SER A 557 23.38 -3.95 18.64
C SER A 557 24.39 -5.07 18.40
N ASP A 558 25.65 -4.74 18.12
CA ASP A 558 26.72 -5.69 17.77
C ASP A 558 26.89 -6.86 18.75
N TYR A 559 27.25 -8.02 18.21
CA TYR A 559 27.49 -9.28 18.92
C TYR A 559 26.33 -9.76 19.82
N PRO A 560 25.04 -9.72 19.40
CA PRO A 560 23.98 -10.34 20.16
C PRO A 560 24.00 -11.86 19.98
N CYS A 561 23.64 -12.60 21.02
CA CYS A 561 23.54 -14.07 21.00
C CYS A 561 22.13 -14.51 21.41
N LEU A 562 21.39 -15.16 20.51
CA LEU A 562 20.06 -15.74 20.74
C LEU A 562 20.19 -17.26 20.69
N ASP A 563 19.98 -17.90 21.84
CA ASP A 563 20.18 -19.33 22.06
C ASP A 563 18.90 -19.99 22.61
N ASP A 564 18.44 -21.05 21.94
CA ASP A 564 17.30 -21.89 22.37
C ASP A 564 15.99 -21.09 22.59
N CYS A 565 15.76 -20.03 21.81
CA CYS A 565 14.56 -19.21 21.94
C CYS A 565 13.40 -19.75 21.08
N THR A 566 12.16 -19.49 21.54
CA THR A 566 10.91 -19.85 20.84
C THR A 566 10.21 -18.59 20.33
N ILE A 567 10.06 -18.45 19.02
CA ILE A 567 9.53 -17.25 18.36
C ILE A 567 8.37 -17.63 17.44
N GLU A 568 7.14 -17.33 17.84
CA GLU A 568 5.95 -17.86 17.16
C GLU A 568 4.84 -16.84 16.92
N ASN A 569 4.15 -16.94 15.78
CA ASN A 569 2.91 -16.20 15.48
C ASN A 569 3.01 -14.66 15.63
N ASN A 570 4.18 -14.07 15.40
CA ASN A 570 4.33 -12.62 15.47
C ASN A 570 3.91 -11.96 14.15
N GLY A 571 3.34 -10.76 14.22
CA GLY A 571 2.79 -10.00 13.09
C GLY A 571 3.83 -9.30 12.22
N GLY A 572 5.12 -9.37 12.60
CA GLY A 572 6.27 -9.04 11.76
C GLY A 572 7.20 -10.23 11.51
N HIS A 573 8.51 -9.98 11.47
CA HIS A 573 9.52 -11.04 11.43
C HIS A 573 9.57 -11.79 12.77
N GLY A 574 10.02 -13.04 12.76
CA GLY A 574 10.38 -13.71 14.01
C GLY A 574 11.54 -12.99 14.69
N ILE A 575 12.68 -12.98 14.01
CA ILE A 575 13.90 -12.28 14.42
C ILE A 575 14.28 -11.32 13.29
N PHE A 576 14.35 -10.03 13.60
CA PHE A 576 14.90 -9.00 12.72
C PHE A 576 16.20 -8.47 13.32
N VAL A 577 17.29 -8.59 12.57
CA VAL A 577 18.60 -8.03 12.87
C VAL A 577 18.92 -6.97 11.81
N ASP A 578 19.18 -5.74 12.25
CA ASP A 578 19.44 -4.60 11.37
C ASP A 578 20.71 -3.85 11.79
N MET A 579 21.60 -3.59 10.82
CA MET A 579 22.85 -2.84 11.00
C MET A 579 23.75 -3.38 12.14
N VAL A 580 23.94 -4.71 12.22
CA VAL A 580 24.72 -5.38 13.26
C VAL A 580 26.00 -6.02 12.69
N ASP A 581 27.15 -5.81 13.34
CA ASP A 581 28.40 -6.53 13.09
C ASP A 581 28.62 -7.62 14.15
N GLY A 582 28.64 -8.87 13.72
CA GLY A 582 28.71 -10.04 14.58
C GLY A 582 27.37 -10.36 15.24
N PHE A 583 26.88 -11.59 15.11
CA PHE A 583 25.71 -12.10 15.84
C PHE A 583 25.72 -13.62 15.87
N GLU A 584 25.03 -14.21 16.83
CA GLU A 584 24.84 -15.66 16.95
C GLU A 584 23.35 -15.98 17.12
N LEU A 585 22.75 -16.66 16.15
CA LEU A 585 21.39 -17.19 16.23
C LEU A 585 21.49 -18.72 16.24
N ILE A 586 21.36 -19.34 17.41
CA ILE A 586 21.65 -20.76 17.64
C ILE A 586 20.44 -21.46 18.27
N ASP A 587 20.13 -22.66 17.79
CA ASP A 587 19.13 -23.56 18.40
C ASP A 587 17.70 -22.97 18.52
N ASN A 588 17.35 -21.94 17.76
CA ASN A 588 16.05 -21.28 17.89
C ASN A 588 14.94 -22.00 17.12
N ARG A 589 13.74 -22.01 17.71
CA ARG A 589 12.49 -22.49 17.09
C ARG A 589 11.65 -21.30 16.62
N ILE A 590 11.41 -21.21 15.31
CA ILE A 590 10.75 -20.06 14.69
C ILE A 590 9.56 -20.54 13.85
N THR A 591 8.34 -20.13 14.20
CA THR A 591 7.12 -20.69 13.61
C THR A 591 6.07 -19.63 13.25
N ALA A 592 5.55 -19.69 12.03
CA ALA A 592 4.33 -18.99 11.61
C ALA A 592 4.30 -17.47 11.91
N ASN A 593 5.45 -16.79 11.86
CA ASN A 593 5.50 -15.33 11.87
C ASN A 593 5.01 -14.80 10.50
N SER A 594 4.34 -13.66 10.46
CA SER A 594 3.68 -13.18 9.22
C SER A 594 4.66 -12.79 8.12
N LYS A 595 5.90 -12.40 8.48
CA LYS A 595 7.00 -12.11 7.55
C LYS A 595 8.03 -13.25 7.55
N GLN A 596 9.31 -12.94 7.35
CA GLN A 596 10.38 -13.94 7.40
C GLN A 596 10.64 -14.39 8.85
N GLY A 597 11.10 -15.62 9.03
CA GLY A 597 11.47 -16.12 10.35
C GLY A 597 12.71 -15.42 10.88
N ILE A 598 13.73 -15.31 10.01
CA ILE A 598 14.96 -14.56 10.28
C ILE A 598 15.17 -13.58 9.12
N HIS A 599 15.27 -12.29 9.45
CA HIS A 599 15.63 -11.24 8.51
C HIS A 599 16.93 -10.57 8.95
N LEU A 600 17.93 -10.58 8.07
CA LEU A 600 19.23 -9.96 8.27
C LEU A 600 19.38 -8.80 7.27
N ALA A 601 19.32 -7.56 7.76
CA ALA A 601 19.49 -6.37 6.93
C ALA A 601 20.80 -5.67 7.30
N TYR A 602 21.68 -5.51 6.30
CA TYR A 602 22.95 -4.78 6.47
C TYR A 602 23.83 -5.31 7.62
N CYS A 603 23.77 -6.62 7.89
CA CYS A 603 24.51 -7.26 8.96
C CYS A 603 25.71 -8.06 8.44
N ALA A 604 26.83 -8.09 9.15
CA ALA A 604 28.04 -8.82 8.76
C ALA A 604 28.55 -9.74 9.88
N ASN A 605 29.44 -10.69 9.55
CA ASN A 605 30.16 -11.53 10.52
C ASN A 605 29.27 -12.38 11.45
N GLY A 606 28.08 -12.77 11.01
CA GLY A 606 27.11 -13.49 11.83
C GLY A 606 27.11 -15.00 11.64
N THR A 607 26.55 -15.68 12.63
CA THR A 607 26.35 -17.13 12.69
C THR A 607 24.86 -17.43 12.82
N VAL A 608 24.33 -18.28 11.94
CA VAL A 608 22.97 -18.81 12.00
C VAL A 608 23.08 -20.32 11.99
N LYS A 609 22.89 -20.98 13.14
CA LYS A 609 23.15 -22.42 13.27
C LYS A 609 22.04 -23.19 13.97
N ASN A 610 21.69 -24.36 13.42
CA ASN A 610 20.76 -25.31 14.03
C ASN A 610 19.38 -24.73 14.41
N ASN A 611 18.92 -23.72 13.67
CA ASN A 611 17.59 -23.15 13.85
C ASN A 611 16.54 -23.95 13.05
N SER A 612 15.33 -24.07 13.60
CA SER A 612 14.20 -24.74 12.98
C SER A 612 13.12 -23.72 12.60
N LEU A 613 12.97 -23.46 11.30
CA LEU A 613 11.97 -22.54 10.75
C LEU A 613 10.79 -23.34 10.18
N PHE A 614 9.57 -23.12 10.66
CA PHE A 614 8.35 -23.77 10.15
C PHE A 614 7.31 -22.72 9.73
N GLY A 615 6.88 -22.79 8.46
CA GLY A 615 6.07 -21.73 7.83
C GLY A 615 6.80 -20.39 7.74
N ASN A 616 8.14 -20.40 7.81
CA ASN A 616 9.00 -19.22 7.82
C ASN A 616 10.30 -19.49 7.05
N SER A 617 11.05 -18.43 6.72
CA SER A 617 12.29 -18.49 5.93
C SER A 617 13.40 -17.56 6.46
N LEU A 618 14.62 -17.76 5.96
CA LEU A 618 15.76 -16.86 6.15
C LEU A 618 15.83 -15.84 5.00
N SER A 619 16.17 -14.59 5.30
CA SER A 619 16.44 -13.59 4.27
C SER A 619 17.64 -12.74 4.64
N ILE A 620 18.44 -12.39 3.63
CA ILE A 620 19.66 -11.60 3.77
C ILE A 620 19.60 -10.46 2.76
N VAL A 621 19.97 -9.25 3.19
CA VAL A 621 20.03 -8.05 2.35
C VAL A 621 21.32 -7.28 2.67
N GLY A 622 22.07 -6.89 1.64
CA GLY A 622 23.28 -6.08 1.80
C GLY A 622 24.30 -6.26 0.67
N SER A 623 25.51 -5.77 0.90
CA SER A 623 26.66 -5.96 0.00
C SER A 623 27.17 -7.40 0.06
N LEU A 624 28.21 -7.73 -0.72
CA LEU A 624 28.84 -9.05 -0.68
C LEU A 624 29.28 -9.44 0.74
N ARG A 625 29.82 -8.48 1.51
CA ARG A 625 30.26 -8.69 2.89
C ARG A 625 29.10 -9.11 3.80
N GLU A 626 27.94 -8.48 3.70
CA GLU A 626 26.77 -8.80 4.52
C GLU A 626 26.10 -10.11 4.08
N TRP A 627 26.39 -10.59 2.89
CA TRP A 627 25.98 -11.94 2.50
C TRP A 627 26.89 -13.02 3.05
N GLU A 628 28.15 -12.74 3.42
CA GLU A 628 29.13 -13.70 3.94
C GLU A 628 28.84 -14.06 5.41
N GLN A 629 27.88 -14.97 5.62
CA GLN A 629 27.45 -15.46 6.93
C GLN A 629 27.92 -16.90 7.17
N ASP A 630 28.08 -17.31 8.44
CA ASP A 630 28.22 -18.72 8.82
C ASP A 630 26.84 -19.35 9.05
N VAL A 631 26.29 -19.97 8.00
CA VAL A 631 24.96 -20.59 8.02
C VAL A 631 25.13 -22.11 7.92
N ALA A 632 24.77 -22.84 8.98
CA ALA A 632 24.93 -24.29 9.03
C ALA A 632 23.78 -24.98 9.78
N ASP A 633 23.46 -26.21 9.38
CA ASP A 633 22.55 -27.11 10.11
C ASP A 633 21.12 -26.58 10.36
N ASN A 634 20.69 -25.53 9.65
CA ASN A 634 19.33 -24.99 9.80
C ASN A 634 18.32 -25.79 8.96
N THR A 635 17.06 -25.79 9.40
CA THR A 635 15.96 -26.41 8.65
C THR A 635 14.85 -25.42 8.35
N VAL A 636 14.23 -25.56 7.18
CA VAL A 636 13.00 -24.88 6.76
C VAL A 636 11.98 -25.95 6.42
N ASN A 637 10.83 -25.93 7.09
CA ASN A 637 9.76 -26.92 6.95
C ASN A 637 10.26 -28.38 7.08
N GLY A 638 11.21 -28.60 7.99
CA GLY A 638 11.79 -29.92 8.27
C GLY A 638 12.82 -30.43 7.26
N LYS A 639 13.14 -29.65 6.22
CA LYS A 639 14.23 -29.94 5.27
C LYS A 639 15.43 -29.02 5.51
N PRO A 640 16.66 -29.41 5.15
CA PRO A 640 17.82 -28.53 5.22
C PRO A 640 17.62 -27.19 4.49
N LEU A 641 18.16 -26.11 5.06
CA LEU A 641 18.33 -24.83 4.37
C LEU A 641 19.60 -24.88 3.52
N GLY A 642 19.46 -24.75 2.20
CA GLY A 642 20.57 -24.77 1.26
C GLY A 642 21.23 -23.39 1.13
N TYR A 643 22.27 -23.12 1.92
CA TYR A 643 23.10 -21.91 1.78
C TYR A 643 24.43 -22.27 1.12
N PHE A 644 24.55 -21.97 -0.16
CA PHE A 644 25.68 -22.39 -1.00
C PHE A 644 26.56 -21.21 -1.37
N ARG A 645 27.87 -21.36 -1.11
CA ARG A 645 28.87 -20.34 -1.38
C ARG A 645 29.90 -20.82 -2.39
N GLU A 646 30.27 -19.96 -3.32
CA GLU A 646 31.43 -20.14 -4.22
C GLU A 646 31.43 -21.45 -5.03
N LEU A 647 30.26 -22.05 -5.23
CA LEU A 647 30.14 -23.26 -6.04
C LEU A 647 30.45 -22.97 -7.50
N ARG A 648 31.10 -23.91 -8.18
CA ARG A 648 31.43 -23.83 -9.60
C ARG A 648 30.96 -25.07 -10.34
N ASN A 649 30.23 -24.91 -11.44
CA ASN A 649 29.74 -26.02 -12.26
C ASN A 649 28.90 -27.04 -11.48
N ALA A 650 28.17 -26.58 -10.47
CA ALA A 650 27.40 -27.45 -9.57
C ALA A 650 25.96 -27.63 -10.05
N LYS A 651 25.36 -28.77 -9.66
CA LYS A 651 23.94 -29.05 -9.86
C LYS A 651 23.32 -29.36 -8.51
N ILE A 652 22.26 -28.64 -8.18
CA ILE A 652 21.52 -28.73 -6.93
C ILE A 652 20.12 -29.24 -7.26
N ASP A 653 19.77 -30.41 -6.75
CA ASP A 653 18.40 -30.89 -6.73
C ASP A 653 17.63 -30.14 -5.64
N GLY A 654 16.71 -29.30 -6.05
CA GLY A 654 15.96 -28.43 -5.17
C GLY A 654 14.96 -29.19 -4.27
N THR A 655 14.66 -30.45 -4.57
CA THR A 655 13.73 -31.26 -3.77
C THR A 655 14.29 -31.63 -2.40
N ASP A 656 15.63 -31.57 -2.23
CA ASP A 656 16.32 -31.91 -0.99
C ASP A 656 16.25 -30.80 0.07
N PHE A 657 15.86 -29.58 -0.30
CA PHE A 657 15.95 -28.40 0.55
C PHE A 657 14.58 -27.80 0.88
N GLY A 658 14.50 -27.06 1.99
CA GLY A 658 13.31 -26.26 2.34
C GLY A 658 13.38 -24.82 1.87
N GLN A 659 14.59 -24.35 1.53
CA GLN A 659 14.89 -23.03 0.99
C GLN A 659 16.30 -23.07 0.35
N ILE A 660 16.56 -22.24 -0.67
CA ILE A 660 17.87 -22.20 -1.35
C ILE A 660 18.37 -20.75 -1.52
N LEU A 661 19.58 -20.48 -1.04
CA LEU A 661 20.34 -19.24 -1.20
C LEU A 661 21.70 -19.55 -1.84
N LEU A 662 22.03 -18.89 -2.93
CA LEU A 662 23.33 -18.97 -3.60
C LEU A 662 24.06 -17.64 -3.43
N LEU A 663 25.33 -17.72 -3.02
CA LEU A 663 26.23 -16.59 -2.88
C LEU A 663 27.50 -16.82 -3.70
N ASN A 664 27.82 -15.89 -4.60
CA ASN A 664 29.08 -15.91 -5.36
C ASN A 664 29.31 -17.23 -6.13
N CYS A 665 28.23 -17.88 -6.55
CA CYS A 665 28.27 -19.14 -7.31
C CYS A 665 28.42 -18.86 -8.81
N HIS A 666 29.08 -19.77 -9.53
CA HIS A 666 29.34 -19.64 -10.96
C HIS A 666 28.94 -20.91 -11.73
N ASN A 667 28.16 -20.76 -12.80
CA ASN A 667 27.67 -21.88 -13.61
C ASN A 667 26.99 -22.97 -12.77
N THR A 668 26.17 -22.56 -11.80
CA THR A 668 25.45 -23.47 -10.90
C THR A 668 23.98 -23.57 -11.32
N THR A 669 23.45 -24.79 -11.37
CA THR A 669 22.05 -25.07 -11.70
C THR A 669 21.26 -25.51 -10.46
N VAL A 670 20.12 -24.88 -10.20
CA VAL A 670 19.10 -25.34 -9.25
C VAL A 670 17.91 -25.85 -10.06
N SER A 671 17.47 -27.08 -9.84
CA SER A 671 16.31 -27.65 -10.53
C SER A 671 15.26 -28.17 -9.55
N ASP A 672 13.99 -28.14 -9.94
CA ASP A 672 12.90 -28.90 -9.30
C ASP A 672 12.65 -28.54 -7.81
N ALA A 673 13.02 -27.34 -7.37
CA ALA A 673 12.73 -26.89 -6.01
C ALA A 673 11.22 -26.73 -5.80
N VAL A 674 10.67 -27.24 -4.69
CA VAL A 674 9.24 -27.12 -4.36
C VAL A 674 9.10 -26.64 -2.92
N PHE A 675 8.73 -25.37 -2.75
CA PHE A 675 8.54 -24.72 -1.46
C PHE A 675 7.06 -24.31 -1.30
N ASN A 676 6.40 -24.84 -0.26
CA ASN A 676 5.03 -24.50 0.10
C ASN A 676 5.02 -23.79 1.45
N ASP A 677 4.13 -22.81 1.60
CA ASP A 677 3.86 -22.02 2.82
C ASP A 677 5.02 -21.14 3.31
N SER A 678 6.26 -21.42 2.91
CA SER A 678 7.44 -20.60 3.13
C SER A 678 8.65 -21.10 2.34
N GLY A 679 9.69 -20.28 2.24
CA GLY A 679 10.91 -20.60 1.48
C GLY A 679 10.93 -19.88 0.14
N ASN A 680 12.13 -19.66 -0.40
CA ASN A 680 12.36 -18.97 -1.66
C ASN A 680 13.69 -19.42 -2.28
N VAL A 681 13.92 -19.00 -3.53
CA VAL A 681 15.22 -19.14 -4.20
C VAL A 681 15.86 -17.76 -4.35
N GLN A 682 17.08 -17.58 -3.83
CA GLN A 682 17.83 -16.33 -3.96
C GLN A 682 19.21 -16.57 -4.59
N LEU A 683 19.56 -15.75 -5.58
CA LEU A 683 20.90 -15.67 -6.16
C LEU A 683 21.47 -14.29 -5.85
N ALA A 684 22.59 -14.24 -5.15
CA ALA A 684 23.31 -13.03 -4.83
C ALA A 684 24.75 -13.11 -5.34
N TYR A 685 25.18 -12.10 -6.11
CA TYR A 685 26.55 -12.01 -6.65
C TYR A 685 26.97 -13.23 -7.47
N CYS A 686 26.03 -13.96 -8.07
CA CYS A 686 26.28 -15.17 -8.85
C CYS A 686 26.54 -14.85 -10.33
N THR A 687 27.09 -15.80 -11.09
CA THR A 687 27.33 -15.60 -12.53
C THR A 687 26.99 -16.87 -13.30
N ASP A 688 26.34 -16.72 -14.47
CA ASP A 688 26.01 -17.83 -15.36
C ASP A 688 25.17 -18.95 -14.68
N CYS A 689 24.39 -18.60 -13.64
CA CYS A 689 23.60 -19.57 -12.88
C CYS A 689 22.22 -19.81 -13.52
N THR A 690 21.68 -21.01 -13.33
CA THR A 690 20.37 -21.40 -13.86
C THR A 690 19.44 -21.85 -12.73
N VAL A 691 18.20 -21.39 -12.73
CA VAL A 691 17.11 -21.91 -11.89
C VAL A 691 16.00 -22.41 -12.79
N THR A 692 15.62 -23.68 -12.67
CA THR A 692 14.65 -24.28 -13.59
C THR A 692 13.61 -25.17 -12.90
N ASN A 693 12.42 -25.23 -13.48
CA ASN A 693 11.31 -26.11 -13.08
C ASN A 693 10.96 -26.04 -11.58
N SER A 694 11.19 -24.90 -10.94
CA SER A 694 11.00 -24.73 -9.51
C SER A 694 9.67 -24.03 -9.21
N THR A 695 9.00 -24.43 -8.13
CA THR A 695 7.75 -23.85 -7.64
C THR A 695 7.92 -23.29 -6.23
N VAL A 696 7.62 -22.00 -6.05
CA VAL A 696 7.54 -21.33 -4.76
C VAL A 696 6.10 -20.87 -4.55
N ALA A 697 5.45 -21.35 -3.50
CA ALA A 697 4.05 -21.06 -3.19
C ALA A 697 3.89 -20.54 -1.76
N GLY A 698 3.18 -19.42 -1.57
CA GLY A 698 2.89 -18.88 -0.25
C GLY A 698 4.09 -18.22 0.45
N SER A 699 5.09 -17.77 -0.29
CA SER A 699 6.24 -17.07 0.31
C SER A 699 5.81 -15.71 0.88
N SER A 700 6.09 -15.46 2.16
CA SER A 700 5.95 -14.14 2.79
C SER A 700 7.01 -13.12 2.32
N TYR A 701 7.92 -13.54 1.42
CA TYR A 701 8.93 -12.71 0.76
C TYR A 701 8.76 -12.76 -0.77
N TYR A 702 9.81 -12.43 -1.53
CA TYR A 702 9.86 -12.74 -2.95
C TYR A 702 9.80 -14.26 -3.20
N GLY A 703 9.25 -14.66 -4.35
CA GLY A 703 9.31 -16.06 -4.79
C GLY A 703 10.72 -16.44 -5.25
N PHE A 704 11.21 -15.72 -6.26
CA PHE A 704 12.55 -15.82 -6.81
C PHE A 704 13.22 -14.45 -6.79
N ARG A 705 14.43 -14.37 -6.21
CA ARG A 705 15.22 -13.14 -6.16
C ARG A 705 16.57 -13.32 -6.82
N ILE A 706 16.90 -12.46 -7.77
CA ILE A 706 18.21 -12.39 -8.43
C ILE A 706 18.78 -11.00 -8.16
N GLU A 707 19.91 -10.94 -7.48
CA GLU A 707 20.59 -9.69 -7.15
C GLU A 707 22.04 -9.73 -7.61
N LYS A 708 22.44 -8.71 -8.38
CA LYS A 708 23.83 -8.52 -8.86
C LYS A 708 24.41 -9.79 -9.48
N SER A 709 23.58 -10.54 -10.18
CA SER A 709 23.92 -11.87 -10.68
C SER A 709 23.78 -11.96 -12.20
N PRO A 710 24.74 -11.44 -12.98
CA PRO A 710 24.62 -11.35 -14.43
C PRO A 710 24.62 -12.71 -15.11
N ASN A 711 24.12 -12.73 -16.36
CA ASN A 711 24.00 -13.93 -17.20
C ASN A 711 23.19 -15.07 -16.57
N SER A 712 22.27 -14.76 -15.64
CA SER A 712 21.48 -15.78 -14.97
C SER A 712 20.25 -16.18 -15.80
N THR A 713 19.88 -17.46 -15.77
CA THR A 713 18.73 -18.00 -16.50
C THR A 713 17.66 -18.54 -15.55
N LEU A 714 16.44 -18.04 -15.63
CA LEU A 714 15.26 -18.60 -14.97
C LEU A 714 14.33 -19.19 -16.02
N LYS A 715 14.11 -20.51 -15.96
CA LYS A 715 13.30 -21.23 -16.94
C LYS A 715 12.24 -22.14 -16.34
N GLY A 716 10.97 -21.93 -16.70
CA GLY A 716 9.90 -22.86 -16.32
C GLY A 716 9.52 -22.80 -14.83
N ASN A 717 9.81 -21.69 -14.14
CA ASN A 717 9.57 -21.57 -12.70
C ASN A 717 8.18 -20.98 -12.40
N ARG A 718 7.66 -21.25 -11.21
CA ARG A 718 6.31 -20.83 -10.77
C ARG A 718 6.37 -20.15 -9.41
N ALA A 719 5.98 -18.89 -9.33
CA ALA A 719 5.73 -18.17 -8.10
C ALA A 719 4.22 -18.02 -7.89
N LEU A 720 3.68 -18.59 -6.82
CA LEU A 720 2.24 -18.67 -6.55
C LEU A 720 1.92 -18.02 -5.20
N ASN A 721 0.91 -17.17 -5.12
CA ASN A 721 0.41 -16.60 -3.86
C ASN A 721 1.54 -16.02 -2.97
N CYS A 722 2.52 -15.35 -3.59
CA CYS A 722 3.60 -14.70 -2.85
C CYS A 722 3.13 -13.33 -2.35
N THR A 723 3.48 -12.96 -1.12
CA THR A 723 3.12 -11.67 -0.53
C THR A 723 3.85 -10.51 -1.23
N TYR A 724 5.12 -10.69 -1.56
CA TYR A 724 5.88 -9.74 -2.39
C TYR A 724 5.92 -10.22 -3.85
N VAL A 725 6.78 -9.58 -4.66
CA VAL A 725 6.90 -9.88 -6.09
C VAL A 725 7.27 -11.34 -6.34
N GLY A 726 6.61 -11.97 -7.32
CA GLY A 726 6.90 -13.35 -7.70
C GLY A 726 8.35 -13.54 -8.17
N PHE A 727 8.80 -12.71 -9.11
CA PHE A 727 10.17 -12.70 -9.64
C PHE A 727 10.79 -11.31 -9.52
N PHE A 728 11.80 -11.16 -8.67
CA PHE A 728 12.52 -9.91 -8.46
C PHE A 728 13.95 -10.03 -9.00
N VAL A 729 14.31 -9.17 -9.95
CA VAL A 729 15.62 -9.17 -10.61
C VAL A 729 16.21 -7.76 -10.53
N THR A 730 17.34 -7.61 -9.85
CA THR A 730 17.97 -6.30 -9.65
C THR A 730 19.45 -6.33 -9.97
N HIS A 731 19.94 -5.28 -10.65
CA HIS A 731 21.35 -5.11 -11.01
C HIS A 731 21.98 -6.33 -11.71
N SER A 732 21.20 -7.09 -12.48
CA SER A 732 21.61 -8.40 -13.02
C SER A 732 21.50 -8.39 -14.55
N PRO A 733 22.45 -7.75 -15.25
CA PRO A 733 22.38 -7.62 -16.70
C PRO A 733 22.52 -8.96 -17.42
N ASP A 734 22.11 -8.98 -18.69
CA ASP A 734 22.24 -10.11 -19.61
C ASP A 734 21.52 -11.38 -19.12
N SER A 735 20.52 -11.23 -18.25
CA SER A 735 19.76 -12.34 -17.67
C SER A 735 18.57 -12.74 -18.53
N THR A 736 18.25 -14.04 -18.55
CA THR A 736 17.15 -14.61 -19.37
C THR A 736 16.07 -15.21 -18.48
N LEU A 737 14.83 -14.76 -18.64
CA LEU A 737 13.64 -15.29 -17.99
C LEU A 737 12.73 -15.86 -19.08
N THR A 738 12.59 -17.18 -19.12
CA THR A 738 11.77 -17.89 -20.12
C THR A 738 10.70 -18.76 -19.47
N GLU A 739 9.46 -18.68 -19.93
CA GLU A 739 8.38 -19.60 -19.53
C GLU A 739 8.12 -19.64 -18.01
N ASN A 740 8.32 -18.52 -17.30
CA ASN A 740 8.05 -18.43 -15.86
C ASN A 740 6.64 -17.91 -15.58
N HIS A 741 6.05 -18.30 -14.46
CA HIS A 741 4.66 -18.00 -14.10
C HIS A 741 4.58 -17.34 -12.73
N ALA A 742 4.09 -16.10 -12.65
CA ALA A 742 3.74 -15.39 -11.43
C ALA A 742 2.21 -15.27 -11.31
N ILE A 743 1.61 -15.93 -10.32
CA ILE A 743 0.16 -16.10 -10.23
C ILE A 743 -0.35 -15.73 -8.84
N SER A 744 -1.38 -14.89 -8.81
CA SER A 744 -2.17 -14.56 -7.61
C SER A 744 -1.33 -14.03 -6.43
N GLY A 745 -0.23 -13.34 -6.71
CA GLY A 745 0.57 -12.66 -5.68
C GLY A 745 -0.13 -11.40 -5.16
N GLU A 746 0.13 -11.01 -3.91
CA GLU A 746 -0.43 -9.78 -3.33
C GLU A 746 0.22 -8.50 -3.91
N SER A 747 1.42 -8.63 -4.49
CA SER A 747 2.19 -7.54 -5.13
C SER A 747 2.30 -7.76 -6.66
N GLY A 748 3.40 -7.37 -7.29
CA GLY A 748 3.63 -7.53 -8.74
C GLY A 748 4.08 -8.93 -9.16
N GLY A 749 3.94 -9.26 -10.44
CA GLY A 749 4.37 -10.56 -10.98
C GLY A 749 5.88 -10.65 -11.17
N PHE A 750 6.41 -9.80 -12.06
CA PHE A 750 7.83 -9.70 -12.41
C PHE A 750 8.30 -8.27 -12.20
N PHE A 751 9.43 -8.08 -11.53
CA PHE A 751 10.01 -6.76 -11.33
C PHE A 751 11.50 -6.79 -11.65
N LEU A 752 11.89 -6.09 -12.72
CA LEU A 752 13.27 -5.87 -13.12
C LEU A 752 13.68 -4.43 -12.82
N ILE A 753 14.79 -4.26 -12.09
CA ILE A 753 15.34 -2.95 -11.73
C ILE A 753 16.81 -2.91 -12.16
N LEU A 754 17.22 -1.82 -12.82
CA LEU A 754 18.64 -1.54 -13.14
C LEU A 754 19.34 -2.73 -13.83
N SER A 755 18.61 -3.48 -14.65
CA SER A 755 19.08 -4.71 -15.30
C SER A 755 18.97 -4.55 -16.82
N ARG A 756 20.12 -4.57 -17.49
CA ARG A 756 20.27 -4.26 -18.92
C ARG A 756 20.39 -5.52 -19.75
N ASN A 757 20.00 -5.47 -21.02
CA ASN A 757 20.07 -6.55 -22.00
C ASN A 757 19.37 -7.84 -21.55
N CYS A 758 18.36 -7.73 -20.68
CA CYS A 758 17.64 -8.90 -20.21
C CYS A 758 16.63 -9.38 -21.25
N ILE A 759 16.44 -10.70 -21.32
CA ILE A 759 15.45 -11.34 -22.21
C ILE A 759 14.32 -11.89 -21.36
N LEU A 760 13.10 -11.41 -21.60
CA LEU A 760 11.87 -11.90 -20.97
C LEU A 760 11.02 -12.49 -22.09
N ASN A 761 10.99 -13.81 -22.18
CA ASN A 761 10.32 -14.51 -23.27
C ASN A 761 9.29 -15.52 -22.78
N GLY A 762 8.03 -15.39 -23.18
CA GLY A 762 7.01 -16.40 -22.89
C GLY A 762 6.59 -16.51 -21.41
N ASN A 763 6.78 -15.46 -20.60
CA ASN A 763 6.42 -15.47 -19.18
C ASN A 763 4.94 -15.08 -18.97
N PHE A 764 4.38 -15.50 -17.84
CA PHE A 764 2.96 -15.34 -17.50
C PHE A 764 2.78 -14.66 -16.15
N ALA A 765 2.15 -13.48 -16.12
CA ALA A 765 1.76 -12.77 -14.92
C ALA A 765 0.23 -12.65 -14.86
N PHE A 766 -0.40 -13.28 -13.87
CA PHE A 766 -1.85 -13.38 -13.80
C PHE A 766 -2.41 -13.15 -12.40
N GLU A 767 -3.48 -12.34 -12.31
CA GLU A 767 -4.20 -12.04 -11.07
C GLU A 767 -3.32 -11.50 -9.93
N ASN A 768 -2.26 -10.76 -10.26
CA ASN A 768 -1.39 -10.16 -9.25
C ASN A 768 -1.96 -8.83 -8.73
N GLY A 769 -1.71 -8.55 -7.46
CA GLY A 769 -2.21 -7.37 -6.73
C GLY A 769 -1.64 -6.02 -7.18
N TYR A 770 -0.64 -6.01 -8.06
CA TYR A 770 -0.07 -4.81 -8.67
C TYR A 770 0.15 -4.99 -10.18
N ASP A 771 1.28 -4.54 -10.74
CA ASP A 771 1.61 -4.75 -12.15
C ASP A 771 1.93 -6.22 -12.47
N GLY A 772 1.60 -6.66 -13.68
CA GLY A 772 2.06 -7.97 -14.17
C GLY A 772 3.58 -7.99 -14.35
N PHE A 773 4.12 -7.02 -15.08
CA PHE A 773 5.55 -6.83 -15.30
C PHE A 773 5.92 -5.36 -15.07
N THR A 774 6.92 -5.13 -14.22
CA THR A 774 7.54 -3.81 -14.03
C THR A 774 9.00 -3.87 -14.47
N ILE A 775 9.37 -3.02 -15.43
CA ILE A 775 10.74 -2.83 -15.91
C ILE A 775 11.14 -1.39 -15.60
N TYR A 776 12.02 -1.20 -14.63
CA TYR A 776 12.45 0.11 -14.16
C TYR A 776 13.92 0.31 -14.46
N GLU A 777 14.25 1.40 -15.16
CA GLU A 777 15.61 1.72 -15.60
C GLU A 777 16.28 0.55 -16.38
N GLY A 778 15.49 -0.11 -17.22
CA GLY A 778 15.95 -1.15 -18.14
C GLY A 778 16.58 -0.54 -19.39
N THR A 779 17.64 -1.17 -19.92
CA THR A 779 18.24 -0.75 -21.20
C THR A 779 18.46 -1.96 -22.09
N GLY A 780 18.06 -1.90 -23.36
CA GLY A 780 18.37 -2.98 -24.31
C GLY A 780 17.61 -4.29 -24.05
N CYS A 781 16.55 -4.26 -23.24
CA CYS A 781 15.83 -5.48 -22.86
C CYS A 781 14.88 -5.94 -23.97
N ILE A 782 14.77 -7.26 -24.16
CA ILE A 782 13.85 -7.88 -25.11
C ILE A 782 12.70 -8.51 -24.31
N ILE A 783 11.51 -7.92 -24.42
CA ILE A 783 10.29 -8.34 -23.74
C ILE A 783 9.37 -8.89 -24.81
N SER A 784 9.27 -10.22 -24.90
CA SER A 784 8.52 -10.86 -25.98
C SER A 784 7.65 -12.04 -25.57
N LEU A 785 6.52 -12.22 -26.25
CA LEU A 785 5.62 -13.36 -26.03
C LEU A 785 5.10 -13.51 -24.57
N ASN A 786 5.18 -12.46 -23.76
CA ASN A 786 4.72 -12.50 -22.38
C ASN A 786 3.23 -12.21 -22.30
N ASN A 787 2.57 -12.71 -21.25
CA ASN A 787 1.16 -12.45 -20.98
C ASN A 787 0.99 -11.87 -19.58
N ALA A 788 0.41 -10.68 -19.50
CA ALA A 788 0.02 -9.98 -18.29
C ALA A 788 -1.49 -9.76 -18.28
N SER A 789 -2.23 -10.62 -17.57
CA SER A 789 -3.69 -10.54 -17.57
C SER A 789 -4.30 -10.47 -16.16
N SER A 790 -5.42 -9.76 -16.04
CA SER A 790 -6.20 -9.67 -14.79
C SER A 790 -5.43 -9.13 -13.58
N ASN A 791 -4.39 -8.32 -13.79
CA ASN A 791 -3.64 -7.72 -12.69
C ASN A 791 -4.32 -6.43 -12.21
N SER A 792 -4.17 -6.11 -10.93
CA SER A 792 -4.87 -4.98 -10.28
C SER A 792 -4.36 -3.59 -10.69
N ASN A 793 -3.21 -3.51 -11.39
CA ASN A 793 -2.68 -2.27 -11.94
C ASN A 793 -2.44 -2.41 -13.46
N ALA A 794 -1.23 -2.18 -13.97
CA ALA A 794 -0.93 -2.32 -15.39
C ALA A 794 -0.55 -3.77 -15.77
N GLY A 795 -0.77 -4.15 -17.03
CA GLY A 795 -0.19 -5.39 -17.56
C GLY A 795 1.34 -5.30 -17.59
N PHE A 796 1.85 -4.28 -18.28
CA PHE A 796 3.26 -3.94 -18.35
C PHE A 796 3.48 -2.49 -17.98
N SER A 797 4.37 -2.24 -17.02
CA SER A 797 4.87 -0.93 -16.64
C SER A 797 6.35 -0.84 -16.99
N ILE A 798 6.71 -0.04 -17.99
CA ILE A 798 8.09 0.12 -18.47
C ILE A 798 8.47 1.57 -18.23
N GLN A 799 9.31 1.78 -17.22
CA GLN A 799 9.54 3.08 -16.61
C GLN A 799 11.01 3.47 -16.70
N TYR A 800 11.27 4.73 -17.07
CA TYR A 800 12.62 5.31 -17.22
C TYR A 800 13.58 4.43 -18.03
N SER A 801 13.07 3.74 -19.06
CA SER A 801 13.80 2.70 -19.79
C SER A 801 14.19 3.16 -21.20
N TYR A 802 15.19 2.51 -21.79
CA TYR A 802 15.79 2.92 -23.07
C TYR A 802 16.09 1.75 -24.00
N SER A 803 15.78 1.89 -25.29
CA SER A 803 16.06 0.88 -26.33
C SER A 803 15.57 -0.52 -25.98
N CYS A 804 14.39 -0.63 -25.39
CA CYS A 804 13.77 -1.93 -25.11
C CYS A 804 12.83 -2.34 -26.25
N ASP A 805 12.90 -3.61 -26.65
CA ASP A 805 12.03 -4.21 -27.65
C ASP A 805 10.86 -4.90 -26.95
N VAL A 806 9.64 -4.38 -27.15
CA VAL A 806 8.39 -4.91 -26.59
C VAL A 806 7.59 -5.53 -27.72
N ILE A 807 7.67 -6.85 -27.89
CA ILE A 807 7.22 -7.53 -29.10
C ILE A 807 6.27 -8.71 -28.79
N GLN A 808 5.07 -8.72 -29.37
CA GLN A 808 4.13 -9.85 -29.24
C GLN A 808 3.71 -10.19 -27.80
N ASN A 809 3.60 -9.18 -26.93
CA ASN A 809 3.09 -9.37 -25.57
C ASN A 809 1.57 -9.17 -25.50
N PHE A 810 0.94 -9.76 -24.49
CA PHE A 810 -0.50 -9.67 -24.26
C PHE A 810 -0.78 -8.99 -22.92
N ALA A 811 -1.50 -7.87 -22.94
CA ALA A 811 -1.93 -7.15 -21.76
C ALA A 811 -3.47 -7.05 -21.75
N ARG A 812 -4.15 -7.86 -20.93
CA ARG A 812 -5.62 -7.97 -21.00
C ARG A 812 -6.32 -7.96 -19.66
N ASN A 813 -7.50 -7.34 -19.59
CA ASN A 813 -8.35 -7.33 -18.39
C ASN A 813 -7.65 -6.77 -17.14
N ASN A 814 -6.62 -5.92 -17.30
CA ASN A 814 -5.96 -5.31 -16.15
C ASN A 814 -6.80 -4.13 -15.65
N SER A 815 -6.77 -3.86 -14.34
CA SER A 815 -7.60 -2.82 -13.73
C SER A 815 -7.10 -1.39 -14.00
N LYS A 816 -5.97 -1.22 -14.69
CA LYS A 816 -5.55 0.06 -15.29
C LYS A 816 -5.13 -0.11 -16.74
N ASP A 817 -3.85 0.08 -17.06
CA ASP A 817 -3.34 0.14 -18.42
C ASP A 817 -2.89 -1.24 -18.93
N GLY A 818 -2.99 -1.47 -20.24
CA GLY A 818 -2.33 -2.60 -20.86
C GLY A 818 -0.81 -2.43 -20.80
N PHE A 819 -0.33 -1.32 -21.35
CA PHE A 819 1.06 -0.90 -21.34
C PHE A 819 1.14 0.55 -20.82
N LEU A 820 1.86 0.76 -19.71
CA LEU A 820 2.22 2.07 -19.17
C LEU A 820 3.70 2.32 -19.43
N LEU A 821 4.02 3.37 -20.18
CA LEU A 821 5.33 3.54 -20.81
C LEU A 821 5.93 4.92 -20.53
N HIS A 822 7.06 4.92 -19.85
CA HIS A 822 8.09 5.96 -19.92
C HIS A 822 9.35 5.34 -20.55
N LEU A 823 9.31 5.20 -21.87
CA LEU A 823 10.29 4.46 -22.69
C LEU A 823 10.85 5.38 -23.77
N ARG A 824 12.15 5.26 -24.05
CA ARG A 824 12.82 6.00 -25.13
C ARG A 824 13.50 5.07 -26.12
N GLU A 825 13.42 5.41 -27.40
CA GLU A 825 14.06 4.67 -28.50
C GLU A 825 13.69 3.17 -28.54
N GLY A 826 12.49 2.82 -28.06
CA GLY A 826 12.00 1.45 -28.03
C GLY A 826 11.24 1.04 -29.30
N VAL A 827 11.07 -0.27 -29.47
CA VAL A 827 10.23 -0.85 -30.53
C VAL A 827 9.06 -1.58 -29.89
N LEU A 828 7.84 -1.10 -30.15
CA LEU A 828 6.60 -1.73 -29.69
C LEU A 828 5.87 -2.30 -30.89
N SER A 829 5.90 -3.62 -31.06
CA SER A 829 5.23 -4.23 -32.21
C SER A 829 4.49 -5.53 -31.92
N LYS A 830 3.35 -5.71 -32.61
CA LYS A 830 2.53 -6.94 -32.53
C LYS A 830 2.02 -7.26 -31.13
N ASN A 831 2.04 -6.30 -30.20
CA ASN A 831 1.47 -6.48 -28.89
C ASN A 831 -0.06 -6.41 -28.95
N VAL A 832 -0.73 -6.98 -27.96
CA VAL A 832 -2.17 -6.95 -27.80
C VAL A 832 -2.49 -6.26 -26.48
N ALA A 833 -3.26 -5.18 -26.53
CA ALA A 833 -3.81 -4.53 -25.35
C ALA A 833 -5.34 -4.42 -25.47
N ALA A 834 -6.07 -5.17 -24.64
CA ALA A 834 -7.52 -5.20 -24.74
C ALA A 834 -8.23 -5.40 -23.40
N TYR A 835 -9.41 -4.81 -23.25
CA TYR A 835 -10.25 -4.90 -22.04
C TYR A 835 -9.58 -4.39 -20.76
N ASN A 836 -8.58 -3.52 -20.88
CA ASN A 836 -7.99 -2.87 -19.72
C ASN A 836 -8.88 -1.69 -19.29
N GLN A 837 -8.95 -1.42 -17.99
CA GLN A 837 -9.89 -0.44 -17.42
C GLN A 837 -9.41 1.03 -17.53
N ARG A 838 -8.33 1.27 -18.28
CA ARG A 838 -7.90 2.63 -18.67
C ARG A 838 -7.38 2.65 -20.10
N TYR A 839 -6.06 2.67 -20.32
CA TYR A 839 -5.49 2.72 -21.65
C TYR A 839 -5.07 1.36 -22.19
N GLY A 840 -5.16 1.15 -23.50
CA GLY A 840 -4.49 0.03 -24.16
C GLY A 840 -2.96 0.20 -24.10
N MET A 841 -2.48 1.31 -24.64
CA MET A 841 -1.08 1.72 -24.59
C MET A 841 -0.98 3.20 -24.23
N ASN A 842 -0.35 3.52 -23.09
CA ASN A 842 -0.18 4.86 -22.55
C ASN A 842 1.31 5.24 -22.57
N LEU A 843 1.68 6.20 -23.41
CA LEU A 843 3.01 6.80 -23.46
C LEU A 843 2.98 8.10 -22.63
N GLU A 844 3.61 8.06 -21.46
CA GLU A 844 3.69 9.18 -20.54
C GLU A 844 4.67 10.25 -21.01
N GLU A 845 4.56 11.45 -20.42
CA GLU A 845 5.51 12.53 -20.61
C GLU A 845 6.96 12.04 -20.41
N GLY A 846 7.81 12.29 -21.41
CA GLY A 846 9.20 11.82 -21.44
C GLY A 846 9.44 10.52 -22.21
N SER A 847 8.38 9.83 -22.65
CA SER A 847 8.50 8.80 -23.69
C SER A 847 8.85 9.43 -25.04
N SER A 848 9.90 8.95 -25.70
CA SER A 848 10.30 9.57 -26.98
C SER A 848 11.00 8.67 -27.98
N ASN A 849 10.88 9.02 -29.25
CA ASN A 849 11.55 8.33 -30.36
C ASN A 849 11.23 6.82 -30.45
N ASN A 850 10.06 6.41 -29.97
CA ASN A 850 9.61 5.01 -30.05
C ASN A 850 8.98 4.70 -31.41
N GLN A 851 9.11 3.45 -31.87
CA GLN A 851 8.42 2.94 -33.06
C GLN A 851 7.30 1.99 -32.65
N ILE A 852 6.04 2.35 -32.93
CA ILE A 852 4.83 1.64 -32.50
C ILE A 852 4.05 1.16 -33.72
N TYR A 853 4.08 -0.13 -34.05
CA TYR A 853 3.41 -0.64 -35.26
C TYR A 853 2.90 -2.08 -35.13
N LEU A 854 1.85 -2.41 -35.88
CA LEU A 854 1.18 -3.72 -35.89
C LEU A 854 0.65 -4.18 -34.52
N ASN A 855 0.50 -3.29 -33.55
CA ASN A 855 -0.13 -3.61 -32.27
C ASN A 855 -1.65 -3.71 -32.43
N ARG A 856 -2.30 -4.54 -31.62
CA ARG A 856 -3.76 -4.71 -31.59
C ARG A 856 -4.31 -4.10 -30.31
N LEU A 857 -4.92 -2.93 -30.45
CA LEU A 857 -5.39 -2.08 -29.36
C LEU A 857 -6.91 -1.96 -29.48
N GLY A 858 -7.64 -2.40 -28.45
CA GLY A 858 -9.09 -2.42 -28.56
C GLY A 858 -9.86 -2.69 -27.29
N PHE A 859 -11.02 -2.06 -27.16
CA PHE A 859 -11.98 -2.29 -26.07
C PHE A 859 -11.42 -1.94 -24.68
N ASN A 860 -10.51 -0.96 -24.61
CA ASN A 860 -10.09 -0.39 -23.33
C ASN A 860 -11.07 0.73 -22.95
N THR A 861 -11.30 0.96 -21.65
CA THR A 861 -12.44 1.81 -21.22
C THR A 861 -12.17 3.31 -21.30
N HIS A 862 -10.92 3.76 -21.33
CA HIS A 862 -10.58 5.18 -21.51
C HIS A 862 -10.16 5.44 -22.96
N SER A 863 -9.03 4.89 -23.40
CA SER A 863 -8.62 4.96 -24.82
C SER A 863 -7.77 3.77 -25.21
N ASP A 864 -7.77 3.40 -26.49
CA ASP A 864 -6.95 2.30 -26.99
C ASP A 864 -5.46 2.69 -27.09
N GLY A 865 -5.18 3.98 -27.28
CA GLY A 865 -3.82 4.53 -27.36
C GLY A 865 -3.80 5.98 -26.89
N PHE A 866 -2.81 6.32 -26.06
CA PHE A 866 -2.62 7.64 -25.49
C PHE A 866 -1.13 8.02 -25.53
N ASP A 867 -0.81 9.23 -25.97
CA ASP A 867 0.56 9.71 -26.19
C ASP A 867 0.72 11.16 -25.73
N ASP A 868 1.34 11.31 -24.55
CA ASP A 868 1.85 12.57 -24.00
C ASP A 868 3.38 12.70 -24.23
N GLY A 869 3.96 11.83 -25.06
CA GLY A 869 5.39 11.80 -25.34
C GLY A 869 5.84 12.76 -26.44
N ASP A 870 7.09 12.60 -26.88
CA ASP A 870 7.69 13.41 -27.94
C ASP A 870 8.26 12.54 -29.06
N SER A 871 7.96 12.88 -30.31
CA SER A 871 8.58 12.24 -31.49
C SER A 871 8.39 10.72 -31.55
N ASN A 872 7.29 10.21 -30.99
CA ASN A 872 6.88 8.81 -31.12
C ASN A 872 6.23 8.59 -32.49
N ILE A 873 6.56 7.48 -33.15
CA ILE A 873 6.07 7.17 -34.50
C ILE A 873 5.16 5.95 -34.44
N TRP A 874 3.87 6.14 -34.71
CA TRP A 874 2.82 5.11 -34.66
C TRP A 874 2.70 4.27 -35.94
N GLU A 875 3.80 4.15 -36.68
CA GLU A 875 3.89 3.32 -37.87
C GLU A 875 5.34 2.94 -38.21
N LYS A 876 5.50 1.96 -39.10
CA LYS A 876 6.78 1.65 -39.73
C LYS A 876 6.58 1.12 -41.14
N ASP A 877 7.28 1.70 -42.12
CA ASP A 877 7.19 1.29 -43.52
C ASP A 877 5.73 1.20 -44.04
N LYS A 878 4.88 2.16 -43.64
CA LYS A 878 3.43 2.20 -43.94
C LYS A 878 2.60 1.09 -43.32
N LEU A 879 3.09 0.48 -42.24
CA LEU A 879 2.35 -0.45 -41.41
C LEU A 879 2.02 0.25 -40.09
N GLY A 880 0.75 0.57 -39.89
CA GLY A 880 0.22 1.10 -38.63
C GLY A 880 -0.27 0.01 -37.68
N ASN A 881 -1.18 0.37 -36.78
CA ASN A 881 -1.73 -0.48 -35.72
C ASN A 881 -3.19 -0.87 -36.01
N TYR A 882 -3.69 -1.89 -35.30
CA TYR A 882 -5.06 -2.38 -35.41
C TYR A 882 -5.91 -1.80 -34.27
N TRP A 883 -6.98 -1.08 -34.61
CA TRP A 883 -7.75 -0.26 -33.66
C TRP A 883 -9.22 -0.68 -33.59
N ALA A 884 -9.77 -0.87 -32.37
CA ALA A 884 -11.19 -1.13 -32.21
C ALA A 884 -12.01 0.11 -32.61
N GLY A 885 -13.14 -0.10 -33.29
CA GLY A 885 -14.01 0.99 -33.75
C GLY A 885 -13.50 1.76 -34.97
N TYR A 886 -12.33 1.44 -35.53
CA TYR A 886 -11.84 2.08 -36.74
C TYR A 886 -12.69 1.72 -37.97
N SER A 887 -13.14 2.74 -38.71
CA SER A 887 -14.04 2.59 -39.87
C SER A 887 -13.53 3.22 -41.17
N GLY A 888 -12.28 3.73 -41.19
CA GLY A 888 -11.61 4.30 -42.37
C GLY A 888 -10.97 5.68 -42.12
N GLY A 889 -9.89 6.01 -42.82
CA GLY A 889 -9.14 7.28 -42.68
C GLY A 889 -7.86 7.17 -41.85
N ILE A 890 -7.36 8.31 -41.36
CA ILE A 890 -6.26 8.40 -40.37
C ILE A 890 -6.86 8.13 -38.98
N TYR A 891 -6.10 7.50 -38.08
CA TYR A 891 -6.49 7.33 -36.69
C TYR A 891 -5.70 8.32 -35.82
N SER A 892 -6.40 9.20 -35.10
CA SER A 892 -5.76 10.12 -34.14
C SER A 892 -5.52 9.40 -32.82
N ILE A 893 -4.32 9.55 -32.26
CA ILE A 893 -3.99 9.05 -30.92
C ILE A 893 -4.24 10.18 -29.93
N GLU A 894 -4.99 9.90 -28.86
CA GLU A 894 -5.28 10.88 -27.82
C GLU A 894 -4.02 11.28 -27.05
N GLY A 895 -4.02 12.49 -26.47
CA GLY A 895 -2.88 13.03 -25.71
C GLY A 895 -2.29 14.28 -26.32
N THR A 896 -1.35 14.89 -25.59
CA THR A 896 -0.79 16.21 -25.91
C THR A 896 0.23 16.18 -27.06
N ALA A 897 0.70 15.01 -27.47
CA ALA A 897 1.69 14.87 -28.56
C ALA A 897 1.12 15.16 -29.96
N GLY A 898 -0.21 15.15 -30.13
CA GLY A 898 -0.86 15.27 -31.44
C GLY A 898 -0.52 14.11 -32.39
N SER A 899 -0.19 12.94 -31.84
CA SER A 899 0.23 11.74 -32.57
C SER A 899 -0.87 11.19 -33.46
N ILE A 900 -0.49 10.66 -34.62
CA ILE A 900 -1.40 10.02 -35.58
C ILE A 900 -0.83 8.70 -36.08
N ASP A 901 -1.72 7.76 -36.39
CA ASP A 901 -1.44 6.58 -37.19
C ASP A 901 -2.01 6.83 -38.60
N GLU A 902 -1.12 7.03 -39.59
CA GLU A 902 -1.51 7.32 -40.98
C GLU A 902 -1.94 6.05 -41.73
N HIS A 903 -1.59 4.86 -41.23
CA HIS A 903 -1.85 3.58 -41.88
C HIS A 903 -2.56 2.56 -40.95
N PRO A 904 -3.69 2.93 -40.32
CA PRO A 904 -4.37 2.07 -39.36
C PRO A 904 -5.08 0.90 -40.04
N PHE A 905 -5.21 -0.19 -39.30
CA PHE A 905 -5.97 -1.38 -39.66
C PHE A 905 -7.21 -1.52 -38.78
N ASP A 906 -8.27 -2.07 -39.36
CA ASP A 906 -9.45 -2.51 -38.59
C ASP A 906 -9.06 -3.66 -37.65
N PHE A 907 -9.44 -3.55 -36.37
CA PHE A 907 -9.19 -4.54 -35.32
C PHE A 907 -9.51 -5.99 -35.71
N HIS A 908 -10.58 -6.20 -36.50
CA HIS A 908 -11.04 -7.53 -36.89
C HIS A 908 -10.25 -8.12 -38.07
N ARG A 909 -9.39 -7.34 -38.72
CA ARG A 909 -8.49 -7.82 -39.80
C ARG A 909 -7.17 -8.39 -39.29
N ALA A 910 -6.92 -8.32 -37.99
CA ALA A 910 -5.73 -8.93 -37.41
C ALA A 910 -5.78 -10.45 -37.65
N LYS A 911 -4.66 -11.03 -38.08
CA LYS A 911 -4.55 -12.50 -38.16
C LYS A 911 -4.43 -13.08 -36.75
N PRO A 912 -4.86 -14.34 -36.53
CA PRO A 912 -4.59 -15.06 -35.29
C PRO A 912 -3.10 -15.03 -34.93
N VAL A 913 -2.82 -14.82 -33.65
CA VAL A 913 -1.46 -14.96 -33.10
C VAL A 913 -1.27 -16.43 -32.74
N LEU A 914 -0.18 -17.03 -33.22
CA LEU A 914 0.15 -18.43 -32.97
C LEU A 914 1.60 -18.51 -32.48
N SER A 915 1.83 -19.17 -31.33
CA SER A 915 3.18 -19.43 -30.85
C SER A 915 3.80 -20.53 -31.73
N PRO A 916 4.91 -20.27 -32.44
CA PRO A 916 5.62 -21.33 -33.14
C PRO A 916 6.17 -22.35 -32.12
N GLN A 917 6.07 -23.63 -32.45
CA GLN A 917 6.66 -24.71 -31.66
C GLN A 917 8.00 -25.13 -32.28
N ASN A 918 8.98 -25.48 -31.45
CA ASN A 918 10.25 -26.04 -31.92
C ASN A 918 10.07 -27.48 -32.39
N ASP A 919 10.92 -27.92 -33.32
CA ASP A 919 11.03 -29.32 -33.71
C ASP A 919 11.34 -30.21 -32.49
N VAL A 920 10.69 -31.38 -32.44
CA VAL A 920 10.77 -32.30 -31.30
C VAL A 920 11.54 -33.55 -31.70
N GLU A 921 12.46 -34.01 -30.86
CA GLU A 921 13.19 -35.26 -31.06
C GLU A 921 13.01 -36.19 -29.86
N TYR A 922 12.64 -37.46 -30.09
CA TYR A 922 12.53 -38.46 -29.03
C TYR A 922 12.83 -39.88 -29.51
N TYR A 923 13.02 -40.81 -28.57
CA TYR A 923 13.33 -42.22 -28.89
C TYR A 923 12.08 -43.09 -29.03
N TYR A 924 12.08 -43.99 -30.03
CA TYR A 924 10.99 -44.93 -30.29
C TYR A 924 10.52 -45.66 -29.01
N ASN A 925 9.20 -45.72 -28.82
CA ASN A 925 8.54 -46.38 -27.69
C ASN A 925 8.68 -45.69 -26.31
N THR A 926 9.03 -44.39 -26.28
CA THR A 926 8.90 -43.55 -25.08
C THR A 926 7.56 -42.80 -25.06
N THR A 927 7.05 -42.46 -23.87
CA THR A 927 5.74 -41.81 -23.67
C THR A 927 5.89 -40.43 -23.01
N GLY A 928 4.87 -39.58 -23.10
CA GLY A 928 4.84 -38.25 -22.49
C GLY A 928 5.13 -37.10 -23.47
N HIS A 929 5.13 -37.37 -24.77
CA HIS A 929 5.43 -36.39 -25.81
C HIS A 929 4.16 -35.75 -26.36
N TYR A 930 4.10 -34.42 -26.32
CA TYR A 930 2.97 -33.63 -26.79
C TYR A 930 3.45 -32.41 -27.57
N LEU A 931 2.70 -32.00 -28.59
CA LEU A 931 2.80 -30.66 -29.17
C LEU A 931 1.75 -29.76 -28.50
N ASN A 932 2.14 -28.57 -28.04
CA ASN A 932 1.25 -27.65 -27.34
C ASN A 932 1.29 -26.26 -27.98
N TRP A 933 0.41 -26.01 -28.94
CA TRP A 933 0.30 -24.69 -29.56
C TRP A 933 -0.53 -23.75 -28.71
N ILE A 934 0.03 -22.59 -28.38
CA ILE A 934 -0.74 -21.47 -27.84
C ILE A 934 -1.13 -20.58 -29.01
N ALA A 935 -2.43 -20.48 -29.25
CA ALA A 935 -2.98 -19.57 -30.24
C ALA A 935 -3.90 -18.57 -29.52
N TRP A 936 -3.97 -17.34 -30.04
CA TRP A 936 -4.93 -16.35 -29.58
C TRP A 936 -5.51 -15.54 -30.74
N ASP A 937 -6.83 -15.37 -30.73
CA ASP A 937 -7.57 -14.34 -31.47
C ASP A 937 -8.79 -13.91 -30.64
N TRP A 938 -9.27 -12.69 -30.85
CA TRP A 938 -10.56 -12.23 -30.33
C TRP A 938 -11.73 -12.92 -31.05
N ASP A 939 -11.60 -13.15 -32.36
CA ASP A 939 -12.66 -13.73 -33.19
C ASP A 939 -12.41 -15.23 -33.44
N CYS A 940 -12.02 -16.00 -32.42
CA CYS A 940 -11.70 -17.41 -32.60
C CYS A 940 -12.85 -18.18 -33.28
N LYS A 941 -12.52 -19.00 -34.30
CA LYS A 941 -13.50 -19.82 -35.04
C LYS A 941 -13.16 -21.30 -34.99
N SER A 942 -12.02 -21.68 -35.55
CA SER A 942 -11.69 -23.11 -35.72
C SER A 942 -10.20 -23.38 -35.81
N TYR A 943 -9.80 -24.61 -35.53
CA TYR A 943 -8.45 -25.12 -35.78
C TYR A 943 -8.47 -26.42 -36.58
N ARG A 944 -7.36 -26.73 -37.25
CA ARG A 944 -7.13 -27.98 -37.97
C ARG A 944 -5.65 -28.39 -37.91
N ILE A 945 -5.39 -29.64 -37.57
CA ILE A 945 -4.06 -30.25 -37.54
C ILE A 945 -3.93 -31.24 -38.70
N PHE A 946 -2.81 -31.17 -39.42
CA PHE A 946 -2.44 -32.08 -40.49
C PHE A 946 -1.24 -32.93 -40.07
N TYR A 947 -1.24 -34.21 -40.45
CA TYR A 947 -0.06 -35.07 -40.50
C TYR A 947 0.36 -35.22 -41.96
N GLY A 948 1.51 -34.66 -42.33
CA GLY A 948 1.86 -34.42 -43.73
C GLY A 948 0.80 -33.56 -44.43
N TYR A 949 0.07 -34.13 -45.39
CA TYR A 949 -1.02 -33.45 -46.11
C TYR A 949 -2.42 -33.91 -45.67
N THR A 950 -2.51 -34.83 -44.70
CA THR A 950 -3.78 -35.43 -44.27
C THR A 950 -4.28 -34.76 -42.99
N PRO A 951 -5.50 -34.18 -42.96
CA PRO A 951 -6.06 -33.64 -41.72
C PRO A 951 -6.36 -34.78 -40.74
N ILE A 952 -5.86 -34.66 -39.51
CA ILE A 952 -6.01 -35.68 -38.46
C ILE A 952 -6.86 -35.22 -37.29
N LEU A 953 -6.97 -33.90 -37.06
CA LEU A 953 -7.77 -33.31 -35.99
C LEU A 953 -8.32 -31.96 -36.43
N SER A 954 -9.55 -31.64 -36.04
CA SER A 954 -10.13 -30.31 -36.23
C SER A 954 -11.23 -30.06 -35.21
N GLY A 955 -11.44 -28.80 -34.83
CA GLY A 955 -12.52 -28.43 -33.93
C GLY A 955 -12.78 -26.93 -33.92
N SER A 956 -13.81 -26.53 -33.18
CA SER A 956 -13.98 -25.12 -32.79
C SER A 956 -12.80 -24.71 -31.92
N TRP A 957 -12.33 -23.49 -32.13
CA TRP A 957 -11.26 -22.90 -31.34
C TRP A 957 -11.85 -21.69 -30.60
N ASN A 958 -11.54 -21.56 -29.32
CA ASN A 958 -12.05 -20.50 -28.44
C ASN A 958 -10.92 -19.76 -27.72
N GLY A 959 -9.69 -19.85 -28.24
CA GLY A 959 -8.49 -19.27 -27.63
C GLY A 959 -7.77 -20.16 -26.62
N SER A 960 -8.26 -21.39 -26.35
CA SER A 960 -7.53 -22.38 -25.55
C SER A 960 -6.33 -22.97 -26.30
N SER A 961 -5.35 -23.47 -25.53
CA SER A 961 -4.19 -24.20 -26.07
C SER A 961 -4.63 -25.46 -26.83
N ILE A 962 -3.97 -25.74 -27.95
CA ILE A 962 -4.25 -26.88 -28.81
C ILE A 962 -3.15 -27.92 -28.60
N ILE A 963 -3.50 -29.02 -27.93
CA ILE A 963 -2.57 -30.08 -27.53
C ILE A 963 -2.76 -31.31 -28.42
N LEU A 964 -1.64 -31.87 -28.92
CA LEU A 964 -1.61 -33.11 -29.69
C LEU A 964 -0.68 -34.12 -29.03
N ASP A 965 -1.20 -35.30 -28.69
CA ASP A 965 -0.39 -36.47 -28.30
C ASP A 965 0.37 -37.01 -29.52
N ILE A 966 1.68 -37.07 -29.40
CA ILE A 966 2.58 -37.57 -30.46
C ILE A 966 3.33 -38.83 -30.02
N ASN A 967 2.83 -39.59 -29.04
CA ASN A 967 3.41 -40.87 -28.61
C ASN A 967 3.19 -41.97 -29.65
N GLY A 968 4.05 -42.99 -29.65
CA GLY A 968 3.87 -44.22 -30.45
C GLY A 968 4.11 -44.07 -31.95
N LEU A 969 4.82 -43.03 -32.39
CA LEU A 969 5.22 -42.86 -33.79
C LEU A 969 6.37 -43.82 -34.15
N ASP A 970 6.39 -44.27 -35.41
CA ASP A 970 7.48 -45.09 -35.97
C ASP A 970 8.80 -44.32 -36.05
N VAL A 971 9.94 -45.01 -36.17
CA VAL A 971 11.23 -44.32 -36.40
C VAL A 971 11.21 -43.61 -37.75
N GLY A 972 11.49 -42.30 -37.75
CA GLY A 972 11.42 -41.48 -38.94
C GLY A 972 11.15 -40.00 -38.63
N ILE A 973 10.84 -39.25 -39.69
CA ILE A 973 10.48 -37.84 -39.62
C ILE A 973 8.97 -37.71 -39.81
N HIS A 974 8.30 -37.10 -38.85
CA HIS A 974 6.86 -36.90 -38.79
C HIS A 974 6.59 -35.40 -38.84
N ARG A 975 5.77 -34.92 -39.79
CA ARG A 975 5.48 -33.49 -39.93
C ARG A 975 4.04 -33.18 -39.54
N TYR A 976 3.86 -32.26 -38.61
CA TYR A 976 2.57 -31.77 -38.17
C TYR A 976 2.39 -30.30 -38.50
N THR A 977 1.26 -29.93 -39.10
CA THR A 977 0.93 -28.53 -39.38
C THR A 977 -0.36 -28.15 -38.68
N LEU A 978 -0.32 -27.14 -37.80
CA LEU A 978 -1.51 -26.52 -37.24
C LEU A 978 -1.95 -25.33 -38.12
N ILE A 979 -3.25 -25.19 -38.33
CA ILE A 979 -3.89 -24.00 -38.86
C ILE A 979 -4.97 -23.57 -37.86
N VAL A 980 -4.93 -22.32 -37.41
CA VAL A 980 -6.00 -21.66 -36.65
C VAL A 980 -6.65 -20.59 -37.50
N CYS A 981 -7.96 -20.43 -37.40
CA CYS A 981 -8.78 -19.54 -38.22
C CYS A 981 -9.77 -18.76 -37.35
N ASP A 982 -9.97 -17.49 -37.66
CA ASP A 982 -10.91 -16.58 -36.99
C ASP A 982 -12.26 -16.44 -37.75
N GLN A 983 -13.20 -15.64 -37.22
CA GLN A 983 -14.53 -15.43 -37.81
C GLN A 983 -14.47 -14.72 -39.17
N GLU A 984 -13.50 -13.83 -39.37
CA GLU A 984 -13.23 -13.11 -40.62
C GLU A 984 -12.47 -13.96 -41.67
N ASN A 985 -12.14 -15.20 -41.32
CA ASN A 985 -11.35 -16.17 -42.10
C ASN A 985 -9.88 -15.79 -42.30
N ASN A 986 -9.32 -14.93 -41.45
CA ASN A 986 -7.88 -14.84 -41.31
C ASN A 986 -7.38 -16.13 -40.63
N PHE A 987 -6.16 -16.54 -40.96
CA PHE A 987 -5.57 -17.74 -40.40
C PHE A 987 -4.09 -17.57 -40.12
N ALA A 988 -3.61 -18.34 -39.14
CA ALA A 988 -2.19 -18.53 -38.85
C ALA A 988 -1.86 -20.02 -38.90
N THR A 989 -0.60 -20.32 -39.21
CA THR A 989 -0.13 -21.70 -39.34
C THR A 989 1.25 -21.87 -38.75
N ASP A 990 1.49 -23.04 -38.18
CA ASP A 990 2.79 -23.48 -37.69
C ASP A 990 3.04 -24.93 -38.13
N THR A 991 4.29 -25.27 -38.43
CA THR A 991 4.68 -26.63 -38.84
C THR A 991 5.85 -27.12 -38.01
N VAL A 992 5.67 -28.26 -37.35
CA VAL A 992 6.64 -28.89 -36.45
C VAL A 992 7.11 -30.21 -37.05
N GLU A 993 8.43 -30.41 -37.06
CA GLU A 993 9.06 -31.67 -37.36
C GLU A 993 9.31 -32.49 -36.09
N VAL A 994 8.78 -33.70 -36.04
CA VAL A 994 8.97 -34.67 -34.97
C VAL A 994 9.88 -35.79 -35.47
N VAL A 995 11.10 -35.86 -34.93
CA VAL A 995 12.10 -36.86 -35.30
C VAL A 995 12.12 -37.98 -34.26
N VAL A 996 11.73 -39.18 -34.68
CA VAL A 996 11.76 -40.36 -33.82
C VAL A 996 13.00 -41.19 -34.18
N LYS A 997 13.89 -41.39 -33.22
CA LYS A 997 15.13 -42.16 -33.41
C LYS A 997 15.06 -43.50 -32.72
N TYR A 998 15.83 -44.47 -33.21
CA TYR A 998 16.15 -45.64 -32.41
C TYR A 998 16.98 -45.21 -31.19
N PRO A 999 16.76 -45.83 -30.01
CA PRO A 999 17.69 -45.70 -28.90
C PRO A 999 19.13 -46.02 -29.35
N PRO A 1000 20.16 -45.39 -28.76
CA PRO A 1000 21.57 -45.60 -29.15
C PRO A 1000 22.03 -47.06 -29.14
N ASP A 1001 21.29 -47.93 -28.44
CA ASP A 1001 21.59 -49.35 -28.26
C ASP A 1001 20.97 -50.28 -29.33
N MET A 1002 20.20 -49.75 -30.31
CA MET A 1002 19.64 -50.51 -31.43
C MET A 1002 20.35 -50.21 -32.75
N THR A 1003 21.13 -51.15 -33.28
CA THR A 1003 21.72 -51.04 -34.64
C THR A 1003 20.71 -51.41 -35.74
N PRO A 1004 20.61 -50.64 -36.85
CA PRO A 1004 19.65 -50.91 -37.92
C PRO A 1004 20.15 -52.04 -38.82
N GLY A 1005 19.51 -53.20 -38.70
CA GLY A 1005 19.75 -54.33 -39.59
C GLY A 1005 19.40 -55.65 -38.92
N ILE A 1006 18.11 -56.00 -38.92
CA ILE A 1006 17.53 -57.36 -39.04
C ILE A 1006 16.01 -57.16 -39.00
N LEU A 1007 15.33 -57.44 -40.11
CA LEU A 1007 13.90 -57.74 -40.09
C LEU A 1007 13.73 -59.21 -39.71
N PRO A 1008 12.92 -59.56 -38.70
CA PRO A 1008 12.33 -60.89 -38.63
C PRO A 1008 10.95 -60.84 -39.31
N MET A 1009 10.84 -61.62 -40.38
CA MET A 1009 9.58 -62.04 -40.97
C MET A 1009 8.61 -62.55 -39.91
N GLY A 1010 7.36 -62.08 -39.98
CA GLY A 1010 6.23 -62.61 -39.23
C GLY A 1010 4.89 -62.20 -39.84
N THR A 1011 4.79 -62.15 -41.17
CA THR A 1011 3.50 -61.98 -41.83
C THR A 1011 2.66 -63.26 -41.72
N LEU A 1012 1.38 -63.06 -41.40
CA LEU A 1012 0.23 -63.96 -41.56
C LEU A 1012 0.05 -65.09 -40.54
N ARG A 1013 -0.79 -64.83 -39.54
CA ARG A 1013 -2.03 -65.62 -39.34
C ARG A 1013 -3.09 -64.81 -38.59
N TRP A 1014 -4.04 -64.29 -39.36
CA TRP A 1014 -5.40 -64.04 -38.88
C TRP A 1014 -6.04 -65.36 -38.41
N LEU A 1015 -6.99 -65.25 -37.47
CA LEU A 1015 -7.87 -66.29 -36.93
C LEU A 1015 -7.22 -67.28 -35.94
N PHE A 1016 -7.10 -66.86 -34.67
CA PHE A 1016 -7.54 -67.62 -33.48
C PHE A 1016 -7.27 -66.79 -32.21
N GLN A 1017 -8.17 -65.85 -31.89
CA GLN A 1017 -8.48 -65.42 -30.51
C GLN A 1017 -9.78 -64.58 -30.51
N ILE A 1018 -10.81 -65.15 -31.13
CA ILE A 1018 -12.19 -65.02 -30.64
C ILE A 1018 -12.39 -66.20 -29.69
N MET A 1019 -12.92 -65.93 -28.50
CA MET A 1019 -13.17 -66.84 -27.37
C MET A 1019 -11.98 -67.07 -26.42
N THR A 1020 -11.85 -66.24 -25.39
CA THR A 1020 -12.42 -66.50 -24.04
C THR A 1020 -11.84 -65.49 -23.04
N VAL A 1021 -12.56 -64.41 -22.75
CA VAL A 1021 -13.07 -64.02 -21.41
C VAL A 1021 -14.15 -62.98 -21.68
N LEU A 1022 -15.33 -63.52 -22.00
CA LEU A 1022 -16.61 -62.84 -21.86
C LEU A 1022 -17.24 -63.55 -20.66
N ALA A 1023 -17.07 -62.99 -19.47
CA ALA A 1023 -17.79 -63.38 -18.27
C ALA A 1023 -17.75 -62.23 -17.26
N ALA A 1024 -18.95 -61.79 -16.86
CA ALA A 1024 -19.30 -60.86 -15.76
C ALA A 1024 -19.11 -59.36 -16.10
N VAL A 1025 -20.13 -58.49 -16.19
CA VAL A 1025 -21.58 -58.56 -15.92
C VAL A 1025 -22.24 -57.41 -16.71
N THR A 1026 -23.15 -57.73 -17.64
CA THR A 1026 -24.23 -56.81 -18.08
C THR A 1026 -25.46 -57.62 -18.48
N VAL A 1027 -26.15 -58.16 -17.47
CA VAL A 1027 -27.57 -58.58 -17.44
C VAL A 1027 -27.91 -58.51 -15.94
N ILE A 1028 -28.92 -57.83 -15.39
CA ILE A 1028 -30.38 -57.86 -15.62
C ILE A 1028 -30.88 -56.52 -15.01
N SER A 1029 -31.65 -55.68 -15.70
CA SER A 1029 -33.10 -55.89 -15.81
C SER A 1029 -33.70 -55.19 -17.03
N ILE A 1030 -34.02 -56.01 -18.01
CA ILE A 1030 -35.03 -55.78 -19.06
C ILE A 1030 -36.42 -55.84 -18.39
N LEU A 1031 -37.40 -55.22 -19.07
CA LEU A 1031 -38.88 -55.29 -18.91
C LEU A 1031 -39.44 -54.05 -18.19
N ALA A 1032 -40.15 -53.12 -18.82
CA ALA A 1032 -41.15 -53.30 -19.87
C ALA A 1032 -41.27 -52.08 -20.82
N ILE A 1033 -41.31 -52.36 -22.12
CA ILE A 1033 -42.00 -51.53 -23.12
C ILE A 1033 -43.28 -52.28 -23.50
N ASP A 1034 -44.36 -51.50 -23.64
CA ASP A 1034 -45.71 -51.76 -24.18
C ASP A 1034 -46.71 -52.59 -23.37
N TYR A 1035 -47.66 -51.88 -22.71
CA TYR A 1035 -49.09 -52.01 -23.05
C TYR A 1035 -49.99 -50.89 -22.45
N PHE A 1036 -50.83 -50.29 -23.32
CA PHE A 1036 -51.93 -49.31 -23.07
C PHE A 1036 -51.54 -47.91 -22.58
N GLU A 1037 -52.12 -46.78 -23.00
CA GLU A 1037 -52.95 -46.29 -24.12
C GLU A 1037 -53.38 -44.88 -23.67
N GLU A 1038 -53.54 -43.98 -24.64
CA GLU A 1038 -54.50 -42.86 -24.59
C GLU A 1038 -54.29 -41.65 -23.64
N LYS A 1039 -54.05 -40.52 -24.34
CA LYS A 1039 -54.88 -39.29 -24.37
C LYS A 1039 -54.45 -38.04 -23.56
N TYR A 1040 -54.00 -37.05 -24.34
CA TYR A 1040 -54.27 -35.59 -24.22
C TYR A 1040 -53.66 -34.84 -22.99
N PRO A 1041 -53.60 -33.49 -22.98
CA PRO A 1041 -52.47 -32.70 -23.48
C PRO A 1041 -51.93 -31.68 -22.42
N VAL A 1042 -50.83 -31.00 -22.78
CA VAL A 1042 -50.42 -29.59 -22.53
C VAL A 1042 -50.99 -28.79 -21.32
N GLU A 1043 -50.05 -28.05 -20.69
CA GLU A 1043 -50.08 -26.82 -19.85
C GLU A 1043 -49.37 -27.08 -18.50
N ASP A 1044 -48.30 -26.40 -18.08
CA ASP A 1044 -47.58 -25.16 -18.46
C ASP A 1044 -46.06 -25.35 -18.23
#